data_AF-A0A7C1JZN1-F1
#
_entry.id   AF-A0A7C1JZN1-F1
#
_cell.length_a   1.000
_cell.length_b   1.000
_cell.length_c   1.000
_cell.angle_alpha   90.00
_cell.angle_beta   90.00
_cell.angle_gamma   90.00
#
_symmetry.space_group_name_H-M   'P 1'
#
loop_
_entity.id
_entity.type
_entity.pdbx_description
1 polymer ?
#
loop_
_entity_poly.entity_id
_entity_poly.type
_entity_poly.pdbx_seq_one_letter_code
_entity_poly.pdbx_strand_id
1 'polypeptide(L)'
;MSRLRSLPRWLIWILIGLILSLVAFFALTGGPLVTPLIKQSFNALAYDYKSPYLTPLAPGPAGPRLVPGRVVIVVVDGLRQDTSRQDMPGLNALRQRGADLTALTGEPSFSYPGWTAIGTGAWPEVSGVVTNYYSGTVKLDNLFQEAHSRGLRTAVVGAKGWQMLYRDGLDVAETVQEPADYRDVAGAQAADEQALRQALALLQGAGGSPRPDLLLVHFPGVDNVSHGYGVGREARETAAHVDGLITQLAAALDLSQDALVVTADHGHIGRGGHGGWEPEVKTVPLVFVGRGIQPGAYPQARQADIAPTVAALLGLPMPTFSQGQPLLGLLQADPAQKGLIGQAAAIQLATFYDTTYQAVSQGRDLGGPFAQAIRARYQARIQSGDAQALDDYVRELETAAANVRERRLAGERQGRLPLAILLALLPLAYFAFRRPNRDWLLPLAGTALYFLLFNFWYFLILGYRWSLTAFNTEAAIVPFVEGRVIQAAVFMLLAALAVGALARERPAGTAAALGMDTLFLIGYALVLQILTFYWQWGVASFWTIPDLRLGFKYYVDLIQLGAMYLPIQPPLGLPLALLMPLVALAGWGLARLVANLRARRIIEEQPAGARARPGVPSAAGQERGPGADVRSEGAGEERSDER
;
A
#
# COMPACT_ATOMS: atom_id res chain seq x y z
N MET A 1 -50.93 21.91 6.91
CA MET A 1 -50.93 20.50 6.43
C MET A 1 -51.66 20.28 5.08
N SER A 2 -51.96 21.32 4.26
CA SER A 2 -52.72 21.14 3.01
C SER A 2 -51.94 21.33 1.68
N ARG A 3 -50.61 21.52 1.71
CA ARG A 3 -49.78 21.73 0.49
C ARG A 3 -48.90 20.54 0.09
N LEU A 4 -49.22 19.32 0.52
CA LEU A 4 -48.53 18.08 0.14
C LEU A 4 -49.31 17.22 -0.87
N ARG A 5 -50.50 17.66 -1.33
CA ARG A 5 -51.41 16.87 -2.20
C ARG A 5 -51.27 17.11 -3.71
N SER A 6 -50.30 17.88 -4.19
CA SER A 6 -50.23 18.27 -5.61
C SER A 6 -48.92 17.92 -6.31
N LEU A 7 -48.34 16.75 -6.02
CA LEU A 7 -47.38 16.16 -6.95
C LEU A 7 -48.20 15.48 -8.07
N PRO A 8 -48.02 15.85 -9.34
CA PRO A 8 -48.72 15.20 -10.45
C PRO A 8 -48.43 13.70 -10.44
N ARG A 9 -49.46 12.86 -10.59
CA ARG A 9 -49.31 11.39 -10.59
C ARG A 9 -48.25 10.89 -11.57
N TRP A 10 -48.08 11.57 -12.71
CA TRP A 10 -47.04 11.25 -13.70
C TRP A 10 -45.60 11.50 -13.19
N LEU A 11 -45.39 12.50 -12.32
CA LEU A 11 -44.09 12.81 -11.73
C LEU A 11 -43.67 11.73 -10.71
N ILE A 12 -44.64 11.15 -10.00
CA ILE A 12 -44.43 10.02 -9.09
C ILE A 12 -43.99 8.78 -9.89
N TRP A 13 -44.62 8.48 -11.02
CA TRP A 13 -44.25 7.35 -11.86
C TRP A 13 -42.89 7.53 -12.54
N ILE A 14 -42.53 8.77 -12.94
CA ILE A 14 -41.17 9.06 -13.44
C ILE A 14 -40.15 8.82 -12.33
N LEU A 15 -40.35 9.37 -11.13
CA LEU A 15 -39.46 9.14 -9.99
C LEU A 15 -39.33 7.66 -9.63
N ILE A 16 -40.44 6.90 -9.66
CA ILE A 16 -40.42 5.44 -9.44
C ILE A 16 -39.60 4.73 -10.52
N GLY A 17 -39.81 5.02 -11.80
CA GLY A 17 -39.01 4.43 -12.88
C GLY A 17 -37.53 4.83 -12.82
N LEU A 18 -37.26 6.07 -12.41
CA LEU A 18 -35.94 6.64 -12.19
C LEU A 18 -35.20 5.90 -11.04
N ILE A 19 -35.91 5.62 -9.95
CA ILE A 19 -35.41 4.88 -8.79
C ILE A 19 -35.20 3.41 -9.15
N LEU A 20 -36.19 2.75 -9.75
CA LEU A 20 -36.13 1.33 -10.13
C LEU A 20 -35.01 1.03 -11.11
N SER A 21 -34.77 1.93 -12.07
CA SER A 21 -33.70 1.75 -13.06
C SER A 21 -32.31 2.00 -12.47
N LEU A 22 -32.15 2.92 -11.51
CA LEU A 22 -30.89 3.13 -10.81
C LEU A 22 -30.63 2.01 -9.78
N VAL A 23 -31.68 1.52 -9.13
CA VAL A 23 -31.64 0.31 -8.29
C VAL A 23 -31.25 -0.89 -9.15
N ALA A 24 -31.79 -1.03 -10.37
CA ALA A 24 -31.36 -2.09 -11.29
C ALA A 24 -29.89 -1.92 -11.71
N PHE A 25 -29.45 -0.71 -12.05
CA PHE A 25 -28.05 -0.42 -12.38
C PHE A 25 -27.12 -0.80 -11.22
N PHE A 26 -27.43 -0.35 -10.00
CA PHE A 26 -26.64 -0.71 -8.83
C PHE A 26 -26.83 -2.16 -8.42
N ALA A 27 -27.97 -2.81 -8.68
CA ALA A 27 -28.19 -4.23 -8.37
C ALA A 27 -27.34 -5.10 -9.28
N LEU A 28 -27.09 -4.62 -10.51
CA LEU A 28 -26.21 -5.23 -11.48
C LEU A 28 -24.73 -4.86 -11.26
N THR A 29 -24.39 -3.76 -10.58
CA THR A 29 -23.00 -3.25 -10.48
C THR A 29 -22.40 -3.14 -9.06
N GLY A 30 -23.20 -3.00 -7.99
CA GLY A 30 -22.71 -2.42 -6.72
C GLY A 30 -22.84 -3.28 -5.45
N GLY A 31 -23.49 -4.45 -5.47
CA GLY A 31 -23.64 -5.30 -4.27
C GLY A 31 -23.16 -6.74 -4.49
N PRO A 32 -23.84 -7.51 -5.37
CA PRO A 32 -23.50 -8.92 -5.60
C PRO A 32 -22.12 -9.16 -6.21
N LEU A 33 -21.54 -8.19 -6.92
CA LEU A 33 -20.24 -8.34 -7.60
C LEU A 33 -19.08 -7.73 -6.82
N VAL A 34 -19.30 -6.66 -6.07
CA VAL A 34 -18.23 -5.92 -5.37
C VAL A 34 -17.65 -6.75 -4.23
N THR A 35 -18.49 -7.37 -3.39
CA THR A 35 -18.00 -8.17 -2.26
C THR A 35 -17.21 -9.41 -2.71
N PRO A 36 -17.68 -10.22 -3.69
CA PRO A 36 -16.87 -11.29 -4.25
C PRO A 36 -15.57 -10.79 -4.88
N LEU A 37 -15.59 -9.64 -5.56
CA LEU A 37 -14.39 -9.07 -6.18
C LEU A 37 -13.35 -8.64 -5.12
N ILE A 38 -13.77 -7.98 -4.04
CA ILE A 38 -12.89 -7.65 -2.90
C ILE A 38 -12.26 -8.93 -2.34
N LYS A 39 -13.08 -9.96 -2.06
CA LYS A 39 -12.62 -11.23 -1.51
C LYS A 39 -11.66 -11.95 -2.47
N GLN A 40 -12.03 -12.03 -3.75
CA GLN A 40 -11.24 -12.69 -4.78
C GLN A 40 -9.88 -12.00 -4.96
N SER A 41 -9.86 -10.68 -5.10
CA SER A 41 -8.61 -9.95 -5.24
C SER A 41 -7.76 -10.10 -3.97
N PHE A 42 -8.35 -10.05 -2.78
CA PHE A 42 -7.59 -10.14 -1.52
C PHE A 42 -6.97 -11.52 -1.39
N ASN A 43 -7.78 -12.57 -1.58
CA ASN A 43 -7.31 -13.95 -1.48
C ASN A 43 -6.25 -14.27 -2.54
N ALA A 44 -6.40 -13.75 -3.76
CA ALA A 44 -5.43 -13.95 -4.84
C ALA A 44 -4.01 -13.52 -4.47
N LEU A 45 -3.85 -12.48 -3.65
CA LEU A 45 -2.55 -12.04 -3.14
C LEU A 45 -2.23 -12.68 -1.79
N ALA A 46 -3.18 -12.68 -0.84
CA ALA A 46 -2.90 -12.98 0.56
C ALA A 46 -2.77 -14.48 0.86
N TYR A 47 -3.49 -15.33 0.12
CA TYR A 47 -3.60 -16.77 0.38
C TYR A 47 -3.24 -17.64 -0.83
N ASP A 48 -3.59 -17.19 -2.03
CA ASP A 48 -3.51 -18.03 -3.24
C ASP A 48 -2.27 -17.72 -4.12
N TYR A 49 -1.49 -16.70 -3.77
CA TYR A 49 -0.31 -16.31 -4.57
C TYR A 49 0.70 -17.47 -4.62
N LYS A 50 1.10 -17.84 -5.84
CA LYS A 50 2.12 -18.84 -6.10
C LYS A 50 3.15 -18.23 -7.03
N SER A 51 4.39 -18.14 -6.56
CA SER A 51 5.50 -17.66 -7.36
C SER A 51 5.66 -18.55 -8.61
N PRO A 52 5.61 -17.98 -9.83
CA PRO A 52 5.90 -18.72 -11.05
C PRO A 52 7.41 -18.98 -11.24
N TYR A 53 8.24 -18.46 -10.34
CA TYR A 53 9.70 -18.43 -10.48
C TYR A 53 10.38 -19.65 -9.86
N LEU A 54 9.65 -20.53 -9.17
CA LEU A 54 10.18 -21.64 -8.35
C LEU A 54 10.71 -22.84 -9.15
N THR A 55 11.22 -22.62 -10.37
CA THR A 55 11.92 -23.66 -11.15
C THR A 55 13.27 -23.94 -10.48
N PRO A 56 13.58 -25.18 -10.05
CA PRO A 56 14.82 -25.48 -9.36
C PRO A 56 16.07 -25.03 -10.13
N LEU A 57 16.97 -24.37 -9.42
CA LEU A 57 18.25 -23.89 -9.93
C LEU A 57 19.38 -24.64 -9.22
N ALA A 58 20.44 -24.95 -9.97
CA ALA A 58 21.66 -25.50 -9.37
C ALA A 58 22.44 -24.37 -8.66
N PRO A 59 23.03 -24.63 -7.48
CA PRO A 59 23.93 -23.69 -6.84
C PRO A 59 25.11 -23.33 -7.73
N GLY A 60 25.41 -22.04 -7.82
CA GLY A 60 26.60 -21.52 -8.47
C GLY A 60 27.89 -21.87 -7.73
N PRO A 61 29.06 -21.44 -8.25
CA PRO A 61 30.32 -21.66 -7.56
C PRO A 61 30.37 -20.90 -6.23
N ALA A 62 31.07 -21.45 -5.24
CA ALA A 62 31.36 -20.76 -3.99
C ALA A 62 32.59 -19.85 -4.12
N GLY A 63 32.59 -18.73 -3.39
CA GLY A 63 33.76 -17.87 -3.24
C GLY A 63 34.70 -18.35 -2.12
N PRO A 64 35.87 -17.69 -1.94
CA PRO A 64 36.73 -17.92 -0.79
C PRO A 64 36.00 -17.54 0.52
N ARG A 65 36.22 -18.31 1.59
CA ARG A 65 35.74 -17.99 2.94
C ARG A 65 36.55 -16.83 3.52
N LEU A 66 35.88 -15.77 3.97
CA LEU A 66 36.50 -14.57 4.54
C LEU A 66 36.49 -14.56 6.08
N VAL A 67 35.50 -15.22 6.67
CA VAL A 67 35.29 -15.32 8.13
C VAL A 67 35.63 -16.74 8.57
N PRO A 68 36.76 -16.98 9.27
CA PRO A 68 37.16 -18.31 9.72
C PRO A 68 36.29 -18.81 10.88
N GLY A 69 35.79 -17.90 11.72
CA GLY A 69 34.86 -18.20 12.79
C GLY A 69 33.41 -18.18 12.29
N ARG A 70 32.58 -17.43 13.00
CA ARG A 70 31.13 -17.51 12.96
C ARG A 70 30.54 -16.25 12.33
N VAL A 71 29.38 -16.37 11.70
CA VAL A 71 28.57 -15.22 11.32
C VAL A 71 27.29 -15.23 12.14
N VAL A 72 27.06 -14.15 12.90
CA VAL A 72 25.83 -13.95 13.67
C VAL A 72 25.00 -12.86 13.00
N ILE A 73 23.73 -13.15 12.74
CA ILE A 73 22.75 -12.19 12.22
C ILE A 73 21.79 -11.86 13.35
N VAL A 74 21.66 -10.57 13.65
CA VAL A 74 20.65 -10.04 14.57
C VAL A 74 19.59 -9.31 13.76
N VAL A 75 18.34 -9.75 13.92
CA VAL A 75 17.17 -9.06 13.39
C VAL A 75 16.41 -8.46 14.56
N VAL A 76 16.32 -7.13 14.61
CA VAL A 76 15.44 -6.42 15.56
C VAL A 76 14.15 -6.11 14.83
N ASP A 77 13.08 -6.83 15.16
CA ASP A 77 11.79 -6.73 14.48
C ASP A 77 11.22 -5.30 14.61
N GLY A 78 10.69 -4.75 13.51
CA GLY A 78 10.04 -3.44 13.50
C GLY A 78 10.96 -2.22 13.80
N LEU A 79 12.29 -2.40 13.84
CA LEU A 79 13.23 -1.33 14.18
C LEU A 79 13.41 -0.32 13.03
N ARG A 80 12.96 0.92 13.27
CA ARG A 80 13.19 2.04 12.35
C ARG A 80 14.63 2.52 12.36
N GLN A 81 15.09 2.99 11.20
CA GLN A 81 16.41 3.58 11.05
C GLN A 81 16.66 4.78 11.98
N ASP A 82 15.70 5.69 12.15
CA ASP A 82 15.86 6.86 13.01
C ASP A 82 15.95 6.49 14.49
N THR A 83 15.06 5.63 14.98
CA THR A 83 15.12 5.06 16.35
C THR A 83 16.48 4.42 16.61
N SER A 84 16.97 3.61 15.66
CA SER A 84 18.27 2.94 15.80
C SER A 84 19.46 3.91 15.91
N ARG A 85 19.35 5.14 15.42
CA ARG A 85 20.40 6.16 15.50
C ARG A 85 20.29 6.98 16.78
N GLN A 86 19.08 7.28 17.19
CA GLN A 86 18.79 8.18 18.29
C GLN A 86 18.86 7.49 19.65
N ASP A 87 18.42 6.23 19.73
CA ASP A 87 18.15 5.55 20.99
C ASP A 87 19.05 4.33 21.26
N MET A 88 19.93 3.96 20.32
CA MET A 88 20.80 2.77 20.41
C MET A 88 22.30 3.13 20.36
N PRO A 89 22.88 3.70 21.44
CA PRO A 89 24.28 4.10 21.49
C PRO A 89 25.27 2.93 21.34
N GLY A 90 24.96 1.73 21.81
CA GLY A 90 25.77 0.53 21.64
C GLY A 90 25.90 0.13 20.17
N LEU A 91 24.79 0.09 19.44
CA LEU A 91 24.76 -0.11 17.99
C LEU A 91 25.51 1.01 17.26
N ASN A 92 25.42 2.26 17.71
CA ASN A 92 26.22 3.36 17.18
C ASN A 92 27.73 3.14 17.37
N ALA A 93 28.17 2.57 18.49
CA ALA A 93 29.57 2.19 18.69
C ALA A 93 30.01 1.07 17.73
N LEU A 94 29.13 0.10 17.44
CA LEU A 94 29.39 -0.93 16.43
C LEU A 94 29.49 -0.33 15.02
N ARG A 95 28.62 0.64 14.67
CA ARG A 95 28.69 1.37 13.40
C ARG A 95 30.03 2.06 13.18
N GLN A 96 30.58 2.69 14.22
CA GLN A 96 31.89 3.38 14.13
C GLN A 96 33.06 2.41 13.89
N ARG A 97 32.92 1.15 14.33
CA ARG A 97 33.95 0.11 14.20
C ARG A 97 33.73 -0.82 13.01
N GLY A 98 32.59 -0.70 12.32
CA GLY A 98 32.13 -1.58 11.27
C GLY A 98 31.73 -0.84 10.01
N ALA A 99 31.03 -1.53 9.12
CA ALA A 99 30.38 -0.96 7.96
C ALA A 99 28.97 -0.50 8.36
N ASP A 100 28.69 0.78 8.13
CA ASP A 100 27.44 1.44 8.47
C ASP A 100 26.61 1.74 7.21
N LEU A 101 25.42 1.15 7.14
CA LEU A 101 24.51 1.20 6.01
C LEU A 101 23.06 1.42 6.48
N THR A 102 22.19 1.59 5.48
CA THR A 102 20.75 1.32 5.59
C THR A 102 20.38 0.27 4.57
N ALA A 103 19.35 -0.54 4.85
CA ALA A 103 18.75 -1.42 3.86
C ALA A 103 17.36 -0.95 3.46
N LEU A 104 17.04 -1.04 2.17
CA LEU A 104 15.68 -0.93 1.67
C LEU A 104 15.01 -2.30 1.68
N THR A 105 13.86 -2.42 2.35
CA THR A 105 13.07 -3.65 2.43
C THR A 105 12.19 -3.85 1.19
N GLY A 106 11.74 -5.09 0.98
CA GLY A 106 10.81 -5.45 -0.08
C GLY A 106 9.37 -5.01 0.22
N GLU A 107 8.50 -5.19 -0.75
CA GLU A 107 7.05 -4.98 -0.61
C GLU A 107 6.30 -6.31 -0.85
N PRO A 108 5.36 -6.71 0.01
CA PRO A 108 4.92 -6.05 1.26
C PRO A 108 5.99 -6.09 2.36
N SER A 109 6.11 -5.00 3.13
CA SER A 109 7.08 -4.85 4.23
C SER A 109 6.57 -5.46 5.54
N PHE A 110 6.15 -6.73 5.48
CA PHE A 110 5.77 -7.54 6.63
C PHE A 110 6.94 -8.43 7.08
N SER A 111 6.85 -8.96 8.30
CA SER A 111 7.89 -9.78 8.92
C SER A 111 8.25 -11.03 8.10
N TYR A 112 7.31 -11.91 7.75
CA TYR A 112 7.65 -13.15 7.02
C TYR A 112 8.25 -12.89 5.61
N PRO A 113 7.71 -11.97 4.80
CA PRO A 113 8.38 -11.50 3.58
C PRO A 113 9.80 -10.95 3.83
N GLY A 114 9.99 -10.12 4.85
CA GLY A 114 11.29 -9.53 5.20
C GLY A 114 12.31 -10.56 5.69
N TRP A 115 11.90 -11.46 6.59
CA TRP A 115 12.69 -12.59 7.08
C TRP A 115 13.15 -13.47 5.93
N THR A 116 12.23 -13.77 5.02
CA THR A 116 12.52 -14.55 3.80
C THR A 116 13.58 -13.85 2.95
N ALA A 117 13.45 -12.54 2.70
CA ALA A 117 14.45 -11.77 1.95
C ALA A 117 15.83 -11.76 2.63
N ILE A 118 15.88 -11.66 3.96
CA ILE A 118 17.14 -11.71 4.74
C ILE A 118 17.84 -13.06 4.57
N GLY A 119 17.11 -14.18 4.62
CA GLY A 119 17.70 -15.52 4.55
C GLY A 119 17.92 -16.08 3.14
N THR A 120 17.26 -15.54 2.12
CA THR A 120 17.30 -16.04 0.74
C THR A 120 17.84 -15.04 -0.28
N GLY A 121 17.78 -13.74 0.01
CA GLY A 121 18.03 -12.69 -0.97
C GLY A 121 16.94 -12.56 -2.04
N ALA A 122 15.81 -13.27 -1.92
CA ALA A 122 14.71 -13.26 -2.88
C ALA A 122 13.56 -12.36 -2.40
N TRP A 123 13.05 -11.49 -3.28
CA TRP A 123 11.90 -10.64 -2.96
C TRP A 123 10.59 -11.45 -2.84
N PRO A 124 9.53 -10.89 -2.21
CA PRO A 124 8.27 -11.59 -1.96
C PRO A 124 7.63 -12.21 -3.22
N GLU A 125 7.74 -11.52 -4.36
CA GLU A 125 7.29 -12.01 -5.67
C GLU A 125 7.99 -13.31 -6.09
N VAL A 126 9.29 -13.41 -5.85
CA VAL A 126 10.09 -14.58 -6.24
C VAL A 126 9.95 -15.70 -5.21
N SER A 127 9.98 -15.39 -3.93
CA SER A 127 9.86 -16.39 -2.86
C SER A 127 8.46 -16.97 -2.72
N GLY A 128 7.43 -16.23 -3.12
CA GLY A 128 6.04 -16.58 -2.86
C GLY A 128 5.60 -16.33 -1.42
N VAL A 129 6.47 -15.84 -0.55
CA VAL A 129 6.13 -15.44 0.82
C VAL A 129 5.75 -13.97 0.79
N VAL A 130 4.46 -13.71 0.62
CA VAL A 130 3.91 -12.35 0.40
C VAL A 130 3.11 -11.82 1.59
N THR A 131 2.82 -12.65 2.59
CA THR A 131 2.08 -12.26 3.81
C THR A 131 2.58 -13.03 5.03
N ASN A 132 2.20 -12.55 6.21
CA ASN A 132 2.39 -13.28 7.47
C ASN A 132 1.43 -14.49 7.62
N TYR A 133 0.49 -14.68 6.70
CA TYR A 133 -0.36 -15.89 6.63
C TYR A 133 0.34 -17.10 6.03
N TYR A 134 1.57 -16.93 5.51
CA TYR A 134 2.32 -18.02 4.95
C TYR A 134 2.56 -19.12 5.99
N SER A 135 2.43 -20.37 5.56
CA SER A 135 2.63 -21.54 6.42
C SER A 135 3.50 -22.58 5.74
N GLY A 136 4.44 -23.13 6.51
CA GLY A 136 5.38 -24.15 6.06
C GLY A 136 6.78 -23.60 5.77
N THR A 137 7.65 -24.48 5.27
CA THR A 137 9.04 -24.13 4.94
C THR A 137 9.12 -23.37 3.63
N VAL A 138 10.00 -22.37 3.58
CA VAL A 138 10.34 -21.63 2.36
C VAL A 138 10.77 -22.62 1.28
N LYS A 139 10.26 -22.43 0.06
CA LYS A 139 10.49 -23.36 -1.07
C LYS A 139 11.80 -23.10 -1.81
N LEU A 140 12.44 -21.98 -1.52
CA LEU A 140 13.74 -21.61 -2.05
C LEU A 140 14.86 -22.19 -1.19
N ASP A 141 16.01 -22.41 -1.83
CA ASP A 141 17.25 -22.54 -1.08
C ASP A 141 17.57 -21.24 -0.33
N ASN A 142 18.35 -21.37 0.73
CA ASN A 142 18.60 -20.29 1.67
C ASN A 142 19.95 -20.48 2.36
N LEU A 143 20.41 -19.44 3.04
CA LEU A 143 21.68 -19.44 3.77
C LEU A 143 21.85 -20.64 4.70
N PHE A 144 20.81 -21.01 5.44
CA PHE A 144 20.89 -22.09 6.41
C PHE A 144 21.02 -23.45 5.71
N GLN A 145 20.26 -23.69 4.65
CA GLN A 145 20.39 -24.90 3.84
C GLN A 145 21.76 -24.99 3.13
N GLU A 146 22.26 -23.88 2.58
CA GLU A 146 23.57 -23.85 1.91
C GLU A 146 24.73 -24.07 2.89
N ALA A 147 24.61 -23.55 4.12
CA ALA A 147 25.57 -23.77 5.20
C ALA A 147 25.53 -25.23 5.69
N HIS A 148 24.33 -25.73 6.04
CA HIS A 148 24.13 -27.08 6.56
C HIS A 148 24.59 -28.16 5.57
N SER A 149 24.25 -28.03 4.28
CA SER A 149 24.69 -28.97 3.23
C SER A 149 26.21 -29.03 3.03
N ARG A 150 26.95 -28.04 3.56
CA ARG A 150 28.43 -27.98 3.53
C ARG A 150 29.07 -28.30 4.88
N GLY A 151 28.29 -28.84 5.82
CA GLY A 151 28.76 -29.26 7.13
C GLY A 151 28.99 -28.13 8.12
N LEU A 152 28.54 -26.91 7.81
CA LEU A 152 28.48 -25.83 8.80
C LEU A 152 27.26 -25.99 9.68
N ARG A 153 27.40 -25.68 10.97
CA ARG A 153 26.33 -25.79 11.94
C ARG A 153 25.47 -24.54 11.94
N THR A 154 24.15 -24.72 11.93
CA THR A 154 23.19 -23.62 11.81
C THR A 154 22.25 -23.56 13.00
N ALA A 155 21.96 -22.34 13.46
CA ALA A 155 21.00 -22.15 14.52
C ALA A 155 20.17 -20.88 14.36
N VAL A 156 18.96 -20.93 14.89
CA VAL A 156 18.05 -19.79 15.03
C VAL A 156 17.59 -19.71 16.48
N VAL A 157 17.50 -18.48 17.00
CA VAL A 157 16.86 -18.14 18.26
C VAL A 157 15.85 -17.02 17.99
N GLY A 158 14.56 -17.25 18.19
CA GLY A 158 13.59 -16.24 17.81
C GLY A 158 12.12 -16.63 17.84
N ALA A 159 11.29 -15.86 17.12
CA ALA A 159 9.89 -16.18 16.93
C ALA A 159 9.72 -17.54 16.22
N LYS A 160 8.61 -18.25 16.51
CA LYS A 160 8.31 -19.57 15.92
C LYS A 160 8.29 -19.56 14.38
N GLY A 161 7.98 -18.42 13.77
CA GLY A 161 7.97 -18.30 12.31
C GLY A 161 9.37 -18.50 11.68
N TRP A 162 10.47 -18.10 12.33
CA TRP A 162 11.82 -18.39 11.82
C TRP A 162 12.11 -19.90 11.78
N GLN A 163 11.73 -20.63 12.84
CA GLN A 163 11.83 -22.09 12.84
C GLN A 163 10.97 -22.71 11.72
N MET A 164 9.74 -22.24 11.56
CA MET A 164 8.84 -22.72 10.51
C MET A 164 9.40 -22.51 9.11
N LEU A 165 9.91 -21.31 8.82
CA LEU A 165 10.40 -20.94 7.48
C LEU A 165 11.66 -21.71 7.08
N TYR A 166 12.58 -21.95 8.02
CA TYR A 166 13.93 -22.47 7.73
C TYR A 166 14.23 -23.87 8.27
N ARG A 167 13.24 -24.57 8.84
CA ARG A 167 13.39 -25.88 9.48
C ARG A 167 14.34 -26.85 8.77
N ASP A 168 14.25 -26.92 7.44
CA ASP A 168 14.97 -27.91 6.63
C ASP A 168 16.50 -27.62 6.52
N GLY A 169 16.99 -26.52 7.08
CA GLY A 169 18.42 -26.15 7.11
C GLY A 169 18.95 -25.81 8.50
N LEU A 170 18.21 -26.11 9.58
CA LEU A 170 18.57 -25.77 10.96
C LEU A 170 19.00 -27.01 11.77
N ASP A 171 20.17 -26.97 12.40
CA ASP A 171 20.56 -27.96 13.40
C ASP A 171 19.90 -27.70 14.76
N VAL A 172 19.75 -26.43 15.12
CA VAL A 172 19.09 -26.00 16.37
C VAL A 172 18.11 -24.86 16.09
N ALA A 173 16.92 -24.94 16.70
CA ALA A 173 15.93 -23.87 16.65
C ALA A 173 15.34 -23.65 18.05
N GLU A 174 15.72 -22.55 18.67
CA GLU A 174 15.18 -22.11 19.95
C GLU A 174 14.09 -21.07 19.71
N THR A 175 12.98 -21.20 20.44
CA THR A 175 11.85 -20.27 20.29
C THR A 175 11.67 -19.44 21.55
N VAL A 176 11.27 -18.18 21.37
CA VAL A 176 10.87 -17.28 22.45
C VAL A 176 9.35 -17.15 22.52
N GLN A 177 8.85 -16.90 23.72
CA GLN A 177 7.43 -16.69 23.95
C GLN A 177 7.12 -15.19 23.94
N GLU A 178 6.45 -14.74 22.89
CA GLU A 178 5.98 -13.36 22.77
C GLU A 178 4.72 -13.13 23.62
N PRO A 179 4.51 -11.90 24.14
CA PRO A 179 3.29 -11.55 24.85
C PRO A 179 2.08 -11.55 23.91
N ALA A 180 0.93 -11.98 24.42
CA ALA A 180 -0.33 -11.93 23.66
C ALA A 180 -0.89 -10.50 23.54
N ASP A 181 -0.59 -9.63 24.51
CA ASP A 181 -0.97 -8.22 24.48
C ASP A 181 0.24 -7.37 24.06
N TYR A 182 0.12 -6.66 22.94
CA TYR A 182 1.13 -5.73 22.44
C TYR A 182 1.43 -4.56 23.40
N ARG A 183 0.60 -4.36 24.43
CA ARG A 183 0.85 -3.36 25.48
C ARG A 183 1.70 -3.88 26.65
N ASP A 184 2.02 -5.17 26.69
CA ASP A 184 2.86 -5.77 27.71
C ASP A 184 4.35 -5.56 27.37
N VAL A 185 4.86 -4.38 27.72
CA VAL A 185 6.27 -4.01 27.51
C VAL A 185 7.22 -4.95 28.26
N ALA A 186 6.87 -5.37 29.47
CA ALA A 186 7.70 -6.26 30.27
C ALA A 186 7.78 -7.66 29.65
N GLY A 187 6.65 -8.19 29.17
CA GLY A 187 6.61 -9.46 28.43
C GLY A 187 7.41 -9.40 27.13
N ALA A 188 7.33 -8.29 26.39
CA ALA A 188 8.11 -8.07 25.17
C ALA A 188 9.63 -8.06 25.46
N GLN A 189 10.06 -7.30 26.48
CA GLN A 189 11.47 -7.27 26.90
C GLN A 189 11.94 -8.64 27.42
N ALA A 190 11.10 -9.35 28.18
CA ALA A 190 11.44 -10.69 28.68
C ALA A 190 11.65 -11.71 27.54
N ALA A 191 10.92 -11.57 26.43
CA ALA A 191 11.13 -12.38 25.22
C ALA A 191 12.50 -12.08 24.57
N ASP A 192 12.89 -10.80 24.50
CA ASP A 192 14.21 -10.41 24.00
C ASP A 192 15.35 -10.91 24.90
N GLU A 193 15.20 -10.80 26.22
CA GLU A 193 16.16 -11.34 27.18
C GLU A 193 16.26 -12.88 27.08
N GLN A 194 15.15 -13.56 26.85
CA GLN A 194 15.15 -15.01 26.60
C GLN A 194 15.94 -15.34 25.34
N ALA A 195 15.75 -14.60 24.24
CA ALA A 195 16.51 -14.77 23.01
C ALA A 195 18.01 -14.59 23.26
N LEU A 196 18.41 -13.55 24.01
CA LEU A 196 19.82 -13.35 24.37
C LEU A 196 20.37 -14.54 25.18
N ARG A 197 19.67 -14.99 26.22
CA ARG A 197 20.12 -16.12 27.07
C ARG A 197 20.33 -17.40 26.24
N GLN A 198 19.38 -17.73 25.36
CA GLN A 198 19.47 -18.88 24.47
C GLN A 198 20.64 -18.73 23.48
N ALA A 199 20.80 -17.55 22.86
CA ALA A 199 21.90 -17.27 21.94
C ALA A 199 23.28 -17.42 22.62
N LEU A 200 23.45 -16.86 23.82
CA LEU A 200 24.69 -16.99 24.60
C LEU A 200 24.99 -18.44 24.97
N ALA A 201 23.97 -19.22 25.35
CA ALA A 201 24.12 -20.65 25.63
C ALA A 201 24.65 -21.42 24.41
N LEU A 202 24.11 -21.14 23.21
CA LEU A 202 24.57 -21.75 21.95
C LEU A 202 25.99 -21.30 21.57
N LEU A 203 26.32 -20.03 21.76
CA LEU A 203 27.67 -19.51 21.49
C LEU A 203 28.71 -20.16 22.40
N GLN A 204 28.38 -20.39 23.66
CA GLN A 204 29.25 -21.02 24.65
C GLN A 204 29.31 -22.55 24.50
N GLY A 205 28.34 -23.17 23.83
CA GLY A 205 28.19 -24.63 23.76
C GLY A 205 27.67 -25.25 25.05
N ALA A 206 26.84 -24.50 25.80
CA ALA A 206 26.24 -24.96 27.04
C ALA A 206 25.29 -26.14 26.77
N GLY A 207 25.16 -27.04 27.75
CA GLY A 207 24.27 -28.21 27.64
C GLY A 207 24.70 -29.25 26.60
N GLY A 208 25.92 -29.18 26.07
CA GLY A 208 26.40 -30.08 25.02
C GLY A 208 25.96 -29.68 23.61
N SER A 209 25.27 -28.54 23.45
CA SER A 209 24.84 -28.05 22.15
C SER A 209 26.06 -27.68 21.29
N PRO A 210 26.12 -28.18 20.04
CA PRO A 210 27.21 -27.84 19.14
C PRO A 210 27.16 -26.34 18.80
N ARG A 211 28.32 -25.71 18.86
CA ARG A 211 28.50 -24.29 18.53
C ARG A 211 28.13 -24.04 17.05
N PRO A 212 27.15 -23.16 16.73
CA PRO A 212 26.80 -22.83 15.35
C PRO A 212 27.87 -21.98 14.65
N ASP A 213 28.11 -22.23 13.36
CA ASP A 213 28.90 -21.38 12.46
C ASP A 213 28.07 -20.22 11.89
N LEU A 214 26.77 -20.45 11.69
CA LEU A 214 25.78 -19.44 11.31
C LEU A 214 24.66 -19.42 12.36
N LEU A 215 24.52 -18.29 13.05
CA LEU A 215 23.48 -18.09 14.07
C LEU A 215 22.62 -16.89 13.69
N LEU A 216 21.30 -17.04 13.74
CA LEU A 216 20.37 -15.92 13.71
C LEU A 216 19.72 -15.73 15.07
N VAL A 217 19.69 -14.48 15.54
CA VAL A 217 19.03 -14.05 16.77
C VAL A 217 17.99 -13.00 16.41
N HIS A 218 16.76 -13.25 16.80
CA HIS A 218 15.62 -12.38 16.55
C HIS A 218 15.10 -11.78 17.86
N PHE A 219 15.02 -10.46 17.91
CA PHE A 219 14.45 -9.70 19.02
C PHE A 219 13.08 -9.14 18.62
N PRO A 220 11.96 -9.77 19.05
CA PRO A 220 10.61 -9.33 18.68
C PRO A 220 10.17 -8.04 19.39
N GLY A 221 10.76 -7.69 20.53
CA GLY A 221 10.10 -6.77 21.47
C GLY A 221 9.79 -5.38 20.92
N VAL A 222 10.64 -4.84 20.03
CA VAL A 222 10.43 -3.51 19.43
C VAL A 222 9.18 -3.50 18.54
N ASP A 223 8.94 -4.54 17.75
CA ASP A 223 7.75 -4.68 16.92
C ASP A 223 6.49 -4.79 17.79
N ASN A 224 6.50 -5.73 18.73
CA ASN A 224 5.38 -6.00 19.63
C ASN A 224 4.93 -4.73 20.36
N VAL A 225 5.88 -3.97 20.93
CA VAL A 225 5.56 -2.73 21.65
C VAL A 225 5.10 -1.62 20.70
N SER A 226 5.68 -1.55 19.49
CA SER A 226 5.28 -0.57 18.49
C SER A 226 3.87 -0.81 17.97
N HIS A 227 3.43 -2.06 17.85
CA HIS A 227 2.02 -2.38 17.58
C HIS A 227 1.11 -1.87 18.70
N GLY A 228 1.53 -1.87 19.97
CA GLY A 228 0.72 -1.42 21.10
C GLY A 228 0.66 0.11 21.28
N TYR A 229 1.79 0.78 21.12
CA TYR A 229 2.00 2.19 21.49
C TYR A 229 2.46 3.09 20.33
N GLY A 230 2.61 2.54 19.12
CA GLY A 230 3.32 3.22 18.04
C GLY A 230 4.80 3.39 18.35
N VAL A 231 5.47 4.28 17.62
CA VAL A 231 6.93 4.51 17.75
C VAL A 231 7.26 5.51 18.86
N GLY A 232 6.43 5.52 19.90
CA GLY A 232 6.48 6.44 21.03
C GLY A 232 7.55 6.10 22.06
N ARG A 233 7.35 6.56 23.31
CA ARG A 233 8.31 6.38 24.40
C ARG A 233 8.61 4.91 24.68
N GLU A 234 7.58 4.09 24.77
CA GLU A 234 7.65 2.66 25.12
C GLU A 234 8.47 1.88 24.08
N ALA A 235 8.24 2.14 22.79
CA ALA A 235 8.99 1.51 21.71
C ALA A 235 10.47 1.94 21.72
N ARG A 236 10.76 3.22 22.00
CA ARG A 236 12.13 3.74 22.11
C ARG A 236 12.88 3.19 23.32
N GLU A 237 12.22 3.07 24.47
CA GLU A 237 12.78 2.42 25.66
C GLU A 237 13.05 0.94 25.42
N THR A 238 12.17 0.25 24.68
CA THR A 238 12.38 -1.15 24.27
C THR A 238 13.55 -1.26 23.29
N ALA A 239 13.70 -0.33 22.33
CA ALA A 239 14.85 -0.31 21.44
C ALA A 239 16.18 -0.07 22.21
N ALA A 240 16.18 0.82 23.20
CA ALA A 240 17.33 1.03 24.08
C ALA A 240 17.64 -0.19 24.96
N HIS A 241 16.63 -0.94 25.37
CA HIS A 241 16.82 -2.22 26.06
C HIS A 241 17.49 -3.25 25.13
N VAL A 242 16.98 -3.43 23.91
CA VAL A 242 17.57 -4.33 22.90
C VAL A 242 19.00 -3.91 22.53
N ASP A 243 19.32 -2.61 22.50
CA ASP A 243 20.69 -2.11 22.30
C ASP A 243 21.69 -2.67 23.33
N GLY A 244 21.25 -2.73 24.60
CA GLY A 244 22.02 -3.37 25.67
C GLY A 244 22.22 -4.87 25.45
N LEU A 245 21.22 -5.56 24.91
CA LEU A 245 21.31 -7.00 24.58
C LEU A 245 22.24 -7.26 23.39
N ILE A 246 22.18 -6.43 22.36
CA ILE A 246 23.09 -6.49 21.20
C ILE A 246 24.54 -6.26 21.66
N THR A 247 24.76 -5.31 22.55
CA THR A 247 26.10 -5.03 23.09
C THR A 247 26.65 -6.22 23.88
N GLN A 248 25.81 -6.89 24.68
CA GLN A 248 26.19 -8.11 25.40
C GLN A 248 26.49 -9.27 24.43
N LEU A 249 25.67 -9.45 23.40
CA LEU A 249 25.90 -10.47 22.37
C LEU A 249 27.22 -10.21 21.62
N ALA A 250 27.47 -8.96 21.21
CA ALA A 250 28.69 -8.57 20.52
C ALA A 250 29.93 -8.79 21.39
N ALA A 251 29.84 -8.58 22.70
CA ALA A 251 30.93 -8.82 23.65
C ALA A 251 31.25 -10.32 23.84
N ALA A 252 30.31 -11.21 23.53
CA ALA A 252 30.52 -12.67 23.57
C ALA A 252 31.18 -13.23 22.30
N LEU A 253 31.33 -12.42 21.25
CA LEU A 253 31.96 -12.80 19.99
C LEU A 253 33.43 -12.38 19.96
N ASP A 254 34.27 -13.20 19.33
CA ASP A 254 35.63 -12.78 18.97
C ASP A 254 35.58 -12.13 17.59
N LEU A 255 35.31 -10.82 17.54
CA LEU A 255 35.21 -10.07 16.28
C LEU A 255 36.51 -10.03 15.45
N SER A 256 37.62 -10.61 15.93
CA SER A 256 38.81 -10.87 15.12
C SER A 256 38.67 -12.12 14.24
N GLN A 257 37.78 -13.05 14.62
CA GLN A 257 37.49 -14.30 13.91
C GLN A 257 36.04 -14.37 13.40
N ASP A 258 35.11 -13.71 14.09
CA ASP A 258 33.67 -13.71 13.86
C ASP A 258 33.21 -12.41 13.18
N ALA A 259 32.03 -12.47 12.57
CA ALA A 259 31.32 -11.30 12.07
C ALA A 259 29.90 -11.22 12.66
N LEU A 260 29.44 -10.00 12.90
CA LEU A 260 28.10 -9.68 13.38
C LEU A 260 27.40 -8.78 12.35
N VAL A 261 26.17 -9.14 12.00
CA VAL A 261 25.27 -8.36 11.14
C VAL A 261 24.07 -7.95 11.98
N VAL A 262 23.74 -6.67 12.05
CA VAL A 262 22.55 -6.17 12.76
C VAL A 262 21.65 -5.46 11.75
N THR A 263 20.39 -5.86 11.67
CA THR A 263 19.39 -5.30 10.76
C THR A 263 17.99 -5.31 11.36
N ALA A 264 17.01 -4.76 10.63
CA ALA A 264 15.59 -5.04 10.83
C ALA A 264 14.96 -5.67 9.57
N ASP A 265 13.78 -6.21 9.72
CA ASP A 265 12.92 -6.73 8.66
C ASP A 265 12.01 -5.66 8.05
N HIS A 266 11.50 -4.74 8.88
CA HIS A 266 10.79 -3.51 8.52
C HIS A 266 10.85 -2.47 9.65
N GLY A 267 10.26 -1.30 9.40
CA GLY A 267 10.00 -0.27 10.41
C GLY A 267 8.49 -0.09 10.65
N HIS A 268 8.12 1.08 11.18
CA HIS A 268 6.75 1.43 11.53
C HIS A 268 6.38 2.86 11.15
N ILE A 269 5.11 3.08 10.79
CA ILE A 269 4.56 4.44 10.82
C ILE A 269 4.35 4.89 12.27
N GLY A 270 4.19 6.20 12.49
CA GLY A 270 4.10 6.79 13.84
C GLY A 270 3.16 6.09 14.83
N ARG A 271 2.02 5.59 14.34
CA ARG A 271 0.99 4.90 15.15
C ARG A 271 1.17 3.38 15.30
N GLY A 272 2.24 2.79 14.76
CA GLY A 272 2.57 1.37 14.94
C GLY A 272 2.33 0.43 13.75
N GLY A 273 1.79 0.90 12.63
CA GLY A 273 1.48 0.03 11.48
C GLY A 273 2.65 -0.16 10.49
N HIS A 274 2.66 -1.29 9.77
CA HIS A 274 3.67 -1.64 8.74
C HIS A 274 3.05 -2.35 7.52
N GLY A 275 3.86 -2.98 6.66
CA GLY A 275 3.42 -3.67 5.44
C GLY A 275 3.39 -2.81 4.16
N GLY A 276 3.59 -1.50 4.29
CA GLY A 276 3.45 -0.53 3.21
C GLY A 276 4.73 -0.05 2.52
N TRP A 277 4.54 0.92 1.61
CA TRP A 277 5.60 1.53 0.81
C TRP A 277 6.29 2.73 1.49
N GLU A 278 5.83 3.13 2.67
CA GLU A 278 6.32 4.29 3.42
C GLU A 278 7.84 4.21 3.68
N PRO A 279 8.61 5.29 3.43
CA PRO A 279 10.05 5.30 3.67
C PRO A 279 10.45 4.92 5.09
N GLU A 280 9.68 5.37 6.10
CA GLU A 280 9.89 5.06 7.50
C GLU A 280 9.63 3.59 7.87
N VAL A 281 8.91 2.86 7.03
CA VAL A 281 8.66 1.41 7.16
C VAL A 281 9.69 0.61 6.34
N LYS A 282 10.13 1.14 5.20
CA LYS A 282 11.03 0.43 4.28
C LYS A 282 12.52 0.67 4.49
N THR A 283 12.92 1.71 5.22
CA THR A 283 14.33 2.02 5.46
C THR A 283 14.74 1.57 6.84
N VAL A 284 15.56 0.52 6.90
CA VAL A 284 15.98 -0.13 8.15
C VAL A 284 17.50 0.00 8.36
N PRO A 285 18.00 -0.11 9.60
CA PRO A 285 19.43 -0.15 9.85
C PRO A 285 20.06 -1.40 9.24
N LEU A 286 21.31 -1.27 8.79
CA LEU A 286 22.13 -2.41 8.42
C LEU A 286 23.58 -2.13 8.84
N VAL A 287 24.10 -2.93 9.75
CA VAL A 287 25.44 -2.77 10.32
C VAL A 287 26.19 -4.08 10.23
N PHE A 288 27.37 -4.08 9.62
CA PHE A 288 28.29 -5.23 9.65
C PHE A 288 29.50 -4.88 10.50
N VAL A 289 29.99 -5.79 11.33
CA VAL A 289 31.19 -5.57 12.14
C VAL A 289 31.94 -6.87 12.37
N GLY A 290 33.27 -6.79 12.46
CA GLY A 290 34.13 -7.94 12.74
C GLY A 290 34.95 -8.39 11.54
N ARG A 291 35.38 -9.65 11.56
CA ARG A 291 36.31 -10.20 10.56
C ARG A 291 35.69 -10.18 9.17
N GLY A 292 36.51 -9.86 8.17
CA GLY A 292 36.07 -9.83 6.78
C GLY A 292 35.26 -8.59 6.41
N ILE A 293 35.08 -7.64 7.34
CA ILE A 293 34.35 -6.38 7.12
C ILE A 293 35.33 -5.21 7.11
N GLN A 294 35.21 -4.35 6.10
CA GLN A 294 35.92 -3.10 5.99
C GLN A 294 35.09 -2.00 6.69
N PRO A 295 35.61 -1.33 7.73
CA PRO A 295 34.87 -0.26 8.40
C PRO A 295 34.68 0.96 7.49
N GLY A 296 33.52 1.62 7.60
CA GLY A 296 33.19 2.80 6.82
C GLY A 296 31.69 3.07 6.71
N ALA A 297 31.34 4.23 6.16
CA ALA A 297 29.97 4.54 5.76
C ALA A 297 29.77 4.16 4.29
N TYR A 298 28.70 3.43 4.00
CA TYR A 298 28.41 2.96 2.64
C TYR A 298 27.00 3.43 2.20
N PRO A 299 26.73 3.45 0.87
CA PRO A 299 25.40 3.76 0.35
C PRO A 299 24.31 2.80 0.87
N GLN A 300 23.05 3.18 0.66
CA GLN A 300 21.92 2.30 0.96
C GLN A 300 22.03 1.00 0.15
N ALA A 301 21.96 -0.13 0.86
CA ALA A 301 21.85 -1.47 0.30
C ALA A 301 20.38 -1.91 0.20
N ARG A 302 20.14 -3.10 -0.36
CA ARG A 302 18.83 -3.76 -0.34
C ARG A 302 18.84 -4.83 0.75
N GLN A 303 17.70 -5.08 1.38
CA GLN A 303 17.56 -6.20 2.33
C GLN A 303 17.91 -7.55 1.68
N ALA A 304 17.62 -7.69 0.38
CA ALA A 304 18.01 -8.84 -0.42
C ALA A 304 19.55 -9.04 -0.54
N ASP A 305 20.36 -8.00 -0.33
CA ASP A 305 21.83 -8.08 -0.40
C ASP A 305 22.46 -8.76 0.84
N ILE A 306 21.68 -8.98 1.91
CA ILE A 306 22.17 -9.57 3.16
C ILE A 306 22.58 -11.04 2.95
N ALA A 307 21.69 -11.85 2.39
CA ALA A 307 21.96 -13.26 2.13
C ALA A 307 23.23 -13.50 1.29
N PRO A 308 23.40 -12.91 0.09
CA PRO A 308 24.62 -13.09 -0.70
C PRO A 308 25.88 -12.55 -0.01
N THR A 309 25.77 -11.49 0.79
CA THR A 309 26.92 -10.96 1.55
C THR A 309 27.35 -11.92 2.66
N VAL A 310 26.41 -12.48 3.41
CA VAL A 310 26.69 -13.50 4.44
C VAL A 310 27.24 -14.78 3.81
N ALA A 311 26.69 -15.22 2.66
CA ALA A 311 27.22 -16.35 1.91
C ALA A 311 28.68 -16.12 1.53
N ALA A 312 29.03 -14.93 1.03
CA ALA A 312 30.41 -14.56 0.70
C ALA A 312 31.34 -14.59 1.93
N LEU A 313 30.87 -14.13 3.10
CA LEU A 313 31.66 -14.17 4.34
C LEU A 313 32.00 -15.61 4.75
N LEU A 314 31.04 -16.52 4.63
CA LEU A 314 31.18 -17.94 4.97
C LEU A 314 31.82 -18.79 3.85
N GLY A 315 32.06 -18.24 2.66
CA GLY A 315 32.54 -19.00 1.51
C GLY A 315 31.52 -20.01 0.97
N LEU A 316 30.23 -19.66 1.04
CA LEU A 316 29.11 -20.43 0.51
C LEU A 316 28.73 -19.92 -0.89
N PRO A 317 28.08 -20.73 -1.73
CA PRO A 317 27.35 -20.19 -2.86
C PRO A 317 26.27 -19.22 -2.40
N MET A 318 26.00 -18.23 -3.23
CA MET A 318 24.83 -17.39 -3.08
C MET A 318 23.55 -18.23 -3.27
N PRO A 319 22.50 -18.05 -2.43
CA PRO A 319 21.22 -18.70 -2.66
C PRO A 319 20.69 -18.46 -4.08
N THR A 320 20.17 -19.50 -4.70
CA THR A 320 19.99 -19.56 -6.15
C THR A 320 18.96 -18.60 -6.71
N PHE A 321 17.97 -18.24 -5.90
CA PHE A 321 16.91 -17.30 -6.23
C PHE A 321 17.16 -15.88 -5.70
N SER A 322 18.35 -15.61 -5.18
CA SER A 322 18.72 -14.27 -4.72
C SER A 322 18.66 -13.27 -5.89
N GLN A 323 17.93 -12.18 -5.69
CA GLN A 323 17.97 -10.97 -6.51
C GLN A 323 18.95 -9.93 -5.94
N GLY A 324 19.38 -10.15 -4.69
CA GLY A 324 20.48 -9.44 -4.06
C GLY A 324 21.84 -9.78 -4.64
N GLN A 325 22.84 -8.98 -4.30
CA GLN A 325 24.25 -9.18 -4.64
C GLN A 325 25.14 -9.04 -3.41
N PRO A 326 26.33 -9.68 -3.39
CA PRO A 326 27.28 -9.46 -2.30
C PRO A 326 27.79 -8.02 -2.34
N LEU A 327 27.79 -7.36 -1.17
CA LEU A 327 28.28 -5.99 -1.02
C LEU A 327 29.83 -5.95 -1.06
N LEU A 328 30.42 -6.10 -2.25
CA LEU A 328 31.88 -6.23 -2.43
C LEU A 328 32.69 -5.07 -1.83
N GLY A 329 32.11 -3.86 -1.79
CA GLY A 329 32.74 -2.67 -1.23
C GLY A 329 33.05 -2.79 0.27
N LEU A 330 32.19 -3.47 1.04
CA LEU A 330 32.37 -3.64 2.49
C LEU A 330 33.14 -4.90 2.87
N LEU A 331 33.45 -5.79 1.92
CA LEU A 331 34.25 -6.98 2.19
C LEU A 331 35.73 -6.60 2.29
N GLN A 332 36.35 -6.96 3.41
CA GLN A 332 37.80 -6.88 3.63
C GLN A 332 38.49 -8.09 2.96
N ALA A 333 38.67 -7.98 1.65
CA ALA A 333 39.25 -9.00 0.78
C ALA A 333 40.13 -8.35 -0.29
N ASP A 334 41.13 -9.08 -0.79
CA ASP A 334 41.96 -8.61 -1.90
C ASP A 334 41.18 -8.59 -3.24
N PRO A 335 41.68 -7.91 -4.29
CA PRO A 335 40.99 -7.84 -5.57
C PRO A 335 40.70 -9.20 -6.22
N ALA A 336 41.58 -10.20 -6.05
CA ALA A 336 41.37 -11.53 -6.62
C ALA A 336 40.22 -12.26 -5.91
N GLN A 337 40.17 -12.19 -4.58
CA GLN A 337 39.07 -12.72 -3.77
C GLN A 337 37.74 -12.03 -4.12
N LYS A 338 37.73 -10.69 -4.21
CA LYS A 338 36.56 -9.94 -4.65
C LYS A 338 36.12 -10.34 -6.06
N GLY A 339 37.08 -10.59 -6.95
CA GLY A 339 36.82 -11.06 -8.31
C GLY A 339 36.14 -12.42 -8.35
N LEU A 340 36.58 -13.37 -7.52
CA LEU A 340 35.95 -14.69 -7.39
C LEU A 340 34.52 -14.60 -6.85
N ILE A 341 34.30 -13.80 -5.79
CA ILE A 341 32.98 -13.59 -5.19
C ILE A 341 32.04 -12.92 -6.20
N GLY A 342 32.49 -11.85 -6.87
CA GLY A 342 31.72 -11.13 -7.87
C GLY A 342 31.40 -12.01 -9.07
N GLN A 343 32.34 -12.83 -9.54
CA GLN A 343 32.10 -13.75 -10.66
C GLN A 343 31.07 -14.83 -10.29
N ALA A 344 31.14 -15.38 -9.08
CA ALA A 344 30.16 -16.35 -8.57
C ALA A 344 28.75 -15.75 -8.53
N ALA A 345 28.61 -14.56 -7.95
CA ALA A 345 27.33 -13.84 -7.92
C ALA A 345 26.81 -13.52 -9.32
N ALA A 346 27.69 -13.06 -10.22
CA ALA A 346 27.30 -12.73 -11.59
C ALA A 346 26.78 -13.95 -12.36
N ILE A 347 27.42 -15.11 -12.19
CA ILE A 347 26.94 -16.39 -12.76
C ILE A 347 25.56 -16.73 -12.23
N GLN A 348 25.38 -16.72 -10.90
CA GLN A 348 24.12 -17.11 -10.28
C GLN A 348 22.97 -16.19 -10.70
N LEU A 349 23.20 -14.87 -10.69
CA LEU A 349 22.21 -13.87 -11.14
C LEU A 349 21.87 -14.04 -12.62
N ALA A 350 22.86 -14.31 -13.48
CA ALA A 350 22.58 -14.53 -14.91
C ALA A 350 21.69 -15.76 -15.12
N THR A 351 22.01 -16.86 -14.44
CA THR A 351 21.21 -18.09 -14.46
C THR A 351 19.79 -17.83 -13.98
N PHE A 352 19.63 -17.16 -12.84
CA PHE A 352 18.32 -16.79 -12.30
C PHE A 352 17.49 -15.95 -13.28
N TYR A 353 18.04 -14.86 -13.83
CA TYR A 353 17.28 -13.97 -14.71
C TYR A 353 16.90 -14.63 -16.05
N ASP A 354 17.76 -15.46 -16.63
CA ASP A 354 17.42 -16.20 -17.86
C ASP A 354 16.43 -17.34 -17.62
N THR A 355 16.45 -18.00 -16.45
CA THR A 355 15.42 -18.98 -16.08
C THR A 355 14.08 -18.31 -15.79
N THR A 356 14.08 -17.21 -15.05
CA THR A 356 12.84 -16.45 -14.77
C THR A 356 12.27 -15.80 -16.02
N TYR A 357 13.09 -15.42 -17.01
CA TYR A 357 12.60 -15.01 -18.33
C TYR A 357 11.69 -16.08 -18.97
N GLN A 358 11.98 -17.38 -18.81
CA GLN A 358 11.12 -18.44 -19.35
C GLN A 358 9.76 -18.48 -18.63
N ALA A 359 9.75 -18.33 -17.31
CA ALA A 359 8.53 -18.26 -16.51
C ALA A 359 7.68 -17.03 -16.85
N VAL A 360 8.33 -15.88 -17.10
CA VAL A 360 7.65 -14.63 -17.48
C VAL A 360 7.19 -14.66 -18.93
N SER A 361 7.97 -15.20 -19.86
CA SER A 361 7.60 -15.19 -21.27
C SER A 361 6.43 -16.13 -21.55
N GLN A 362 6.39 -17.32 -20.93
CA GLN A 362 5.43 -18.39 -21.24
C GLN A 362 5.33 -18.66 -22.76
N GLY A 363 6.48 -18.63 -23.45
CA GLY A 363 6.57 -18.82 -24.90
C GLY A 363 6.26 -17.58 -25.74
N ARG A 364 5.95 -16.42 -25.14
CA ARG A 364 5.83 -15.14 -25.87
C ARG A 364 7.21 -14.61 -26.27
N ASP A 365 7.30 -13.97 -27.43
CA ASP A 365 8.49 -13.20 -27.79
C ASP A 365 8.53 -11.89 -27.01
N LEU A 366 9.38 -11.84 -25.98
CA LEU A 366 9.61 -10.66 -25.16
C LEU A 366 11.03 -10.09 -25.36
N GLY A 367 11.72 -10.47 -26.44
CA GLY A 367 13.09 -10.03 -26.76
C GLY A 367 14.20 -11.01 -26.38
N GLY A 368 13.86 -12.21 -25.92
CA GLY A 368 14.80 -13.29 -25.60
C GLY A 368 15.47 -13.18 -24.22
N PRO A 369 16.17 -14.26 -23.79
CA PRO A 369 17.04 -14.22 -22.61
C PRO A 369 18.11 -13.13 -22.79
N PHE A 370 18.41 -12.41 -21.73
CA PHE A 370 19.27 -11.22 -21.77
C PHE A 370 20.49 -11.35 -20.88
N ALA A 371 20.41 -12.12 -19.80
CA ALA A 371 21.29 -11.99 -18.66
C ALA A 371 22.73 -12.41 -18.96
N GLN A 372 22.94 -13.49 -19.73
CA GLN A 372 24.29 -13.88 -20.17
C GLN A 372 24.96 -12.81 -21.05
N ALA A 373 24.21 -12.15 -21.93
CA ALA A 373 24.74 -11.10 -22.79
C ALA A 373 25.14 -9.85 -21.98
N ILE A 374 24.35 -9.52 -20.94
CA ILE A 374 24.72 -8.46 -19.99
C ILE A 374 26.00 -8.86 -19.24
N ARG A 375 26.04 -10.07 -18.69
CA ARG A 375 27.20 -10.58 -17.93
C ARG A 375 28.49 -10.49 -18.72
N ALA A 376 28.48 -10.85 -20.01
CA ALA A 376 29.66 -10.79 -20.87
C ALA A 376 30.29 -9.39 -20.95
N ARG A 377 29.50 -8.31 -20.85
CA ARG A 377 29.98 -6.92 -20.89
C ARG A 377 30.77 -6.52 -19.64
N TYR A 378 30.39 -7.05 -18.47
CA TYR A 378 31.02 -6.69 -17.19
C TYR A 378 32.05 -7.70 -16.72
N GLN A 379 32.09 -8.89 -17.34
CA GLN A 379 32.87 -10.03 -16.88
C GLN A 379 34.32 -9.68 -16.53
N ALA A 380 35.04 -8.97 -17.39
CA ALA A 380 36.45 -8.65 -17.18
C ALA A 380 36.67 -7.75 -15.94
N ARG A 381 35.82 -6.74 -15.74
CA ARG A 381 35.89 -5.83 -14.58
C ARG A 381 35.47 -6.53 -13.29
N ILE A 382 34.42 -7.36 -13.35
CA ILE A 382 33.99 -8.16 -12.20
C ILE A 382 35.13 -9.10 -11.79
N GLN A 383 35.79 -9.76 -12.74
CA GLN A 383 36.94 -10.64 -12.48
C GLN A 383 38.14 -9.91 -11.86
N SER A 384 38.31 -8.61 -12.11
CA SER A 384 39.37 -7.82 -11.47
C SER A 384 39.03 -7.35 -10.05
N GLY A 385 37.86 -7.71 -9.51
CA GLY A 385 37.42 -7.32 -8.18
C GLY A 385 36.82 -5.90 -8.10
N ASP A 386 36.39 -5.34 -9.23
CA ASP A 386 35.74 -4.03 -9.29
C ASP A 386 34.30 -4.12 -8.74
N ALA A 387 34.09 -3.59 -7.54
CA ALA A 387 32.79 -3.57 -6.88
C ALA A 387 31.73 -2.79 -7.67
N GLN A 388 32.12 -1.66 -8.27
CA GLN A 388 31.22 -0.82 -9.05
C GLN A 388 30.73 -1.56 -10.31
N ALA A 389 31.58 -2.40 -10.91
CA ALA A 389 31.20 -3.19 -12.08
C ALA A 389 30.12 -4.23 -11.76
N LEU A 390 30.12 -4.82 -10.55
CA LEU A 390 29.04 -5.72 -10.12
C LEU A 390 27.74 -4.93 -9.90
N ASP A 391 27.82 -3.76 -9.26
CA ASP A 391 26.66 -2.90 -9.05
C ASP A 391 26.03 -2.43 -10.38
N ASP A 392 26.87 -2.03 -11.36
CA ASP A 392 26.42 -1.64 -12.70
C ASP A 392 25.75 -2.82 -13.42
N TYR A 393 26.36 -4.02 -13.33
CA TYR A 393 25.82 -5.25 -13.90
C TYR A 393 24.42 -5.59 -13.35
N VAL A 394 24.24 -5.53 -12.03
CA VAL A 394 22.95 -5.85 -11.39
C VAL A 394 21.88 -4.82 -11.73
N ARG A 395 22.23 -3.53 -11.75
CA ARG A 395 21.30 -2.47 -12.21
C ARG A 395 20.82 -2.70 -13.64
N GLU A 396 21.72 -3.12 -14.53
CA GLU A 396 21.35 -3.38 -15.92
C GLU A 396 20.48 -4.65 -16.06
N LEU A 397 20.75 -5.70 -15.28
CA LEU A 397 19.89 -6.88 -15.20
C LEU A 397 18.47 -6.53 -14.73
N GLU A 398 18.34 -5.76 -13.65
CA GLU A 398 17.04 -5.35 -13.11
C GLU A 398 16.27 -4.49 -14.11
N THR A 399 16.95 -3.58 -14.80
CA THR A 399 16.35 -2.75 -15.85
C THR A 399 15.85 -3.62 -17.01
N ALA A 400 16.64 -4.61 -17.45
CA ALA A 400 16.24 -5.54 -18.49
C ALA A 400 15.05 -6.42 -18.06
N ALA A 401 15.06 -6.93 -16.83
CA ALA A 401 13.96 -7.71 -16.26
C ALA A 401 12.66 -6.89 -16.16
N ALA A 402 12.75 -5.63 -15.72
CA ALA A 402 11.62 -4.71 -15.68
C ALA A 402 11.05 -4.44 -17.08
N ASN A 403 11.92 -4.28 -18.09
CA ASN A 403 11.48 -4.13 -19.49
C ASN A 403 10.75 -5.36 -20.03
N VAL A 404 11.23 -6.58 -19.71
CA VAL A 404 10.54 -7.84 -20.07
C VAL A 404 9.17 -7.90 -19.41
N ARG A 405 9.08 -7.58 -18.12
CA ARG A 405 7.83 -7.52 -17.36
C ARG A 405 6.84 -6.53 -17.99
N GLU A 406 7.28 -5.31 -18.30
CA GLU A 406 6.44 -4.29 -18.92
C GLU A 406 5.96 -4.67 -20.32
N ARG A 407 6.79 -5.33 -21.14
CA ARG A 407 6.35 -5.84 -22.46
C ARG A 407 5.21 -6.85 -22.31
N ARG A 408 5.32 -7.78 -21.36
CA ARG A 408 4.24 -8.74 -21.09
C ARG A 408 2.98 -8.03 -20.58
N LEU A 409 3.12 -7.13 -19.61
CA LEU A 409 1.99 -6.36 -19.08
C LEU A 409 1.33 -5.50 -20.16
N ALA A 410 2.08 -4.91 -21.08
CA ALA A 410 1.54 -4.14 -22.19
C ALA A 410 0.65 -5.00 -23.11
N GLY A 411 1.07 -6.23 -23.43
CA GLY A 411 0.23 -7.18 -24.17
C GLY A 411 -1.05 -7.57 -23.42
N GLU A 412 -0.96 -7.83 -22.12
CA GLU A 412 -2.13 -8.14 -21.29
C GLU A 412 -3.09 -6.94 -21.16
N ARG A 413 -2.56 -5.72 -21.03
CA ARG A 413 -3.32 -4.46 -21.03
C ARG A 413 -4.11 -4.28 -22.33
N GLN A 414 -3.50 -4.58 -23.49
CA GLN A 414 -4.21 -4.54 -24.78
C GLN A 414 -5.38 -5.53 -24.82
N GLY A 415 -5.19 -6.74 -24.29
CA GLY A 415 -6.27 -7.74 -24.20
C GLY A 415 -7.42 -7.34 -23.26
N ARG A 416 -7.12 -6.61 -22.18
CA ARG A 416 -8.12 -6.14 -21.20
C ARG A 416 -8.86 -4.87 -21.65
N LEU A 417 -8.27 -4.07 -22.54
CA LEU A 417 -8.78 -2.76 -22.92
C LEU A 417 -10.21 -2.76 -23.52
N PRO A 418 -10.58 -3.67 -24.44
CA PRO A 418 -11.94 -3.69 -24.99
C PRO A 418 -13.02 -3.90 -23.93
N LEU A 419 -12.80 -4.83 -22.99
CA LEU A 419 -13.72 -5.05 -21.88
C LEU A 419 -13.76 -3.84 -20.94
N ALA A 420 -12.62 -3.23 -20.64
CA ALA A 420 -12.57 -2.01 -19.82
C ALA A 420 -13.36 -0.86 -20.47
N ILE A 421 -13.22 -0.64 -21.77
CA ILE A 421 -13.98 0.37 -22.53
C ILE A 421 -15.47 0.02 -22.51
N LEU A 422 -15.85 -1.23 -22.77
CA LEU A 422 -17.25 -1.66 -22.74
C LEU A 422 -17.88 -1.39 -21.37
N LEU A 423 -17.21 -1.78 -20.29
CA LEU A 423 -17.67 -1.55 -18.91
C LEU A 423 -17.70 -0.06 -18.54
N ALA A 424 -16.84 0.77 -19.12
CA ALA A 424 -16.86 2.22 -18.95
C ALA A 424 -17.99 2.90 -19.75
N LEU A 425 -18.39 2.35 -20.89
CA LEU A 425 -19.46 2.90 -21.75
C LEU A 425 -20.86 2.47 -21.33
N LEU A 426 -21.03 1.28 -20.75
CA LEU A 426 -22.35 0.77 -20.33
C LEU A 426 -23.10 1.72 -19.37
N PRO A 427 -22.47 2.25 -18.29
CA PRO A 427 -23.11 3.24 -17.44
C PRO A 427 -23.48 4.52 -18.20
N LEU A 428 -22.61 5.00 -19.09
CA LEU A 428 -22.88 6.21 -19.89
C LEU A 428 -24.04 6.01 -20.86
N ALA A 429 -24.13 4.85 -21.51
CA ALA A 429 -25.22 4.52 -22.40
C ALA A 429 -26.56 4.44 -21.64
N TYR A 430 -26.57 3.78 -20.48
CA TYR A 430 -27.72 3.74 -19.58
C TYR A 430 -28.11 5.15 -19.12
N PHE A 431 -27.12 5.97 -18.78
CA PHE A 431 -27.33 7.34 -18.34
C PHE A 431 -27.89 8.21 -19.46
N ALA A 432 -27.38 8.11 -20.69
CA ALA A 432 -27.93 8.81 -21.84
C ALA A 432 -29.38 8.38 -22.14
N PHE A 433 -29.68 7.08 -22.03
CA PHE A 433 -31.02 6.53 -22.22
C PHE A 433 -32.05 7.09 -21.23
N ARG A 434 -31.66 7.28 -19.97
CA ARG A 434 -32.49 7.86 -18.90
C ARG A 434 -32.93 9.31 -19.18
N ARG A 435 -32.29 10.01 -20.13
CA ARG A 435 -32.48 11.45 -20.41
C ARG A 435 -32.41 12.31 -19.14
N PRO A 436 -31.27 12.32 -18.44
CA PRO A 436 -31.05 13.09 -17.22
C PRO A 436 -31.30 14.58 -17.44
N ASN A 437 -31.53 15.27 -16.34
CA ASN A 437 -31.79 16.70 -16.38
C ASN A 437 -30.54 17.43 -16.91
N ARG A 438 -30.72 18.47 -17.74
CA ARG A 438 -29.58 19.19 -18.35
C ARG A 438 -28.80 20.06 -17.36
N ASP A 439 -29.20 20.09 -16.09
CA ASP A 439 -28.56 20.85 -15.01
C ASP A 439 -27.42 20.04 -14.37
N TRP A 440 -26.35 19.88 -15.14
CA TRP A 440 -25.18 19.05 -14.82
C TRP A 440 -24.28 19.61 -13.73
N LEU A 441 -24.34 20.92 -13.51
CA LEU A 441 -23.41 21.62 -12.65
C LEU A 441 -23.56 21.18 -11.19
N LEU A 442 -24.80 21.02 -10.71
CA LEU A 442 -25.07 20.64 -9.33
C LEU A 442 -24.66 19.18 -9.01
N PRO A 443 -24.98 18.17 -9.84
CA PRO A 443 -24.50 16.81 -9.61
C PRO A 443 -22.99 16.65 -9.71
N LEU A 444 -22.33 17.38 -10.62
CA LEU A 444 -20.87 17.41 -10.71
C LEU A 444 -20.26 18.05 -9.45
N ALA A 445 -20.82 19.16 -8.97
CA ALA A 445 -20.39 19.81 -7.73
C ALA A 445 -20.60 18.90 -6.50
N GLY A 446 -21.72 18.18 -6.43
CA GLY A 446 -21.97 17.19 -5.39
C GLY A 446 -20.97 16.02 -5.42
N THR A 447 -20.63 15.56 -6.63
CA THR A 447 -19.61 14.51 -6.83
C THR A 447 -18.24 14.98 -6.38
N ALA A 448 -17.85 16.21 -6.75
CA ALA A 448 -16.60 16.82 -6.30
C ALA A 448 -16.58 16.98 -4.77
N LEU A 449 -17.69 17.42 -4.17
CA LEU A 449 -17.83 17.53 -2.72
C LEU A 449 -17.66 16.18 -2.03
N TYR A 450 -18.25 15.10 -2.55
CA TYR A 450 -18.07 13.75 -2.02
C TYR A 450 -16.59 13.36 -1.97
N PHE A 451 -15.88 13.46 -3.10
CA PHE A 451 -14.47 13.09 -3.14
C PHE A 451 -13.62 14.00 -2.26
N LEU A 452 -13.94 15.30 -2.18
CA LEU A 452 -13.26 16.22 -1.27
C LEU A 452 -13.44 15.79 0.19
N LEU A 453 -14.68 15.52 0.63
CA LEU A 453 -14.97 15.08 2.00
C LEU A 453 -14.31 13.74 2.32
N PHE A 454 -14.43 12.76 1.43
CA PHE A 454 -13.87 11.43 1.63
C PHE A 454 -12.35 11.50 1.75
N ASN A 455 -11.66 12.14 0.81
CA ASN A 455 -10.20 12.23 0.80
C ASN A 455 -9.69 13.14 1.93
N PHE A 456 -10.36 14.26 2.23
CA PHE A 456 -10.00 15.11 3.37
C PHE A 456 -10.04 14.31 4.67
N TRP A 457 -11.12 13.56 4.91
CA TRP A 457 -11.24 12.76 6.11
C TRP A 457 -10.25 11.59 6.13
N TYR A 458 -10.08 10.89 5.00
CA TYR A 458 -9.16 9.76 4.88
C TYR A 458 -7.70 10.15 5.14
N PHE A 459 -7.23 11.22 4.49
CA PHE A 459 -5.83 11.62 4.58
C PHE A 459 -5.54 12.53 5.78
N LEU A 460 -6.40 13.51 6.08
CA LEU A 460 -6.08 14.56 7.06
C LEU A 460 -6.68 14.30 8.45
N ILE A 461 -7.86 13.66 8.54
CA ILE A 461 -8.49 13.36 9.84
C ILE A 461 -8.01 12.01 10.37
N LEU A 462 -7.99 10.98 9.52
CA LEU A 462 -7.58 9.63 9.90
C LEU A 462 -6.07 9.39 9.74
N GLY A 463 -5.37 10.25 9.00
CA GLY A 463 -3.95 10.10 8.74
C GLY A 463 -3.62 8.82 7.96
N TYR A 464 -4.54 8.30 7.14
CA TYR A 464 -4.28 7.13 6.32
C TYR A 464 -3.54 7.48 5.04
N ARG A 465 -2.88 6.47 4.47
CA ARG A 465 -2.29 6.49 3.13
C ARG A 465 -2.93 5.36 2.34
N TRP A 466 -2.77 5.34 1.02
CA TRP A 466 -3.11 4.14 0.24
C TRP A 466 -2.01 3.11 0.45
N SER A 467 -2.07 2.45 1.60
CA SER A 467 -1.02 1.59 2.12
C SER A 467 -1.58 0.58 3.11
N LEU A 468 -0.95 -0.59 3.19
CA LEU A 468 -1.28 -1.65 4.15
C LEU A 468 -1.06 -1.20 5.61
N THR A 469 -0.28 -0.15 5.85
CA THR A 469 -0.11 0.49 7.16
C THR A 469 -1.39 1.13 7.73
N ALA A 470 -2.48 1.15 6.96
CA ALA A 470 -3.77 1.68 7.38
C ALA A 470 -4.38 0.88 8.54
N PHE A 471 -4.05 -0.41 8.67
CA PHE A 471 -4.42 -1.23 9.80
C PHE A 471 -3.17 -1.79 10.46
N ASN A 472 -3.21 -1.82 11.80
CA ASN A 472 -2.05 -2.15 12.62
C ASN A 472 -1.92 -3.66 12.86
N THR A 473 -3.04 -4.37 12.89
CA THR A 473 -3.11 -5.81 13.12
C THR A 473 -4.15 -6.42 12.19
N GLU A 474 -4.11 -7.73 12.02
CA GLU A 474 -5.09 -8.46 11.20
C GLU A 474 -6.51 -8.28 11.71
N ALA A 475 -6.69 -8.23 13.04
CA ALA A 475 -7.98 -7.98 13.67
C ALA A 475 -8.57 -6.60 13.31
N ALA A 476 -7.74 -5.64 12.88
CA ALA A 476 -8.17 -4.31 12.47
C ALA A 476 -8.62 -4.23 10.99
N ILE A 477 -8.45 -5.28 10.19
CA ILE A 477 -8.87 -5.30 8.78
C ILE A 477 -10.39 -5.14 8.66
N VAL A 478 -11.18 -5.92 9.41
CA VAL A 478 -12.65 -5.85 9.35
C VAL A 478 -13.17 -4.47 9.82
N PRO A 479 -12.76 -3.96 11.01
CA PRO A 479 -13.11 -2.60 11.43
C PRO A 479 -12.70 -1.51 10.44
N PHE A 480 -11.54 -1.65 9.78
CA PHE A 480 -11.12 -0.72 8.73
C PHE A 480 -12.12 -0.70 7.59
N VAL A 481 -12.47 -1.87 7.04
CA VAL A 481 -13.43 -1.99 5.92
C VAL A 481 -14.78 -1.41 6.31
N GLU A 482 -15.35 -1.83 7.45
CA GLU A 482 -16.65 -1.34 7.92
C GLU A 482 -16.66 0.17 8.13
N GLY A 483 -15.62 0.72 8.77
CA GLY A 483 -15.46 2.15 8.97
C GLY A 483 -15.39 2.94 7.66
N ARG A 484 -14.71 2.42 6.64
CA ARG A 484 -14.65 3.05 5.31
C ARG A 484 -15.97 2.97 4.55
N VAL A 485 -16.72 1.86 4.68
CA VAL A 485 -18.07 1.73 4.12
C VAL A 485 -19.00 2.79 4.71
N ILE A 486 -19.04 2.91 6.04
CA ILE A 486 -19.89 3.89 6.74
C ILE A 486 -19.51 5.31 6.34
N GLN A 487 -18.21 5.63 6.33
CA GLN A 487 -17.70 6.95 5.93
C GLN A 487 -18.14 7.32 4.50
N ALA A 488 -17.98 6.40 3.54
CA ALA A 488 -18.39 6.63 2.16
C ALA A 488 -19.90 6.87 2.06
N ALA A 489 -20.72 6.04 2.70
CA ALA A 489 -22.17 6.20 2.70
C ALA A 489 -22.61 7.56 3.29
N VAL A 490 -22.04 7.96 4.43
CA VAL A 490 -22.34 9.27 5.06
C VAL A 490 -22.00 10.42 4.13
N PHE A 491 -20.83 10.42 3.50
CA PHE A 491 -20.43 11.50 2.61
C PHE A 491 -21.22 11.55 1.30
N MET A 492 -21.68 10.40 0.78
CA MET A 492 -22.63 10.39 -0.34
C MET A 492 -23.95 11.07 0.05
N LEU A 493 -24.47 10.79 1.25
CA LEU A 493 -25.70 11.43 1.76
C LEU A 493 -25.51 12.93 2.00
N LEU A 494 -24.36 13.37 2.54
CA LEU A 494 -24.06 14.79 2.71
C LEU A 494 -23.95 15.53 1.37
N ALA A 495 -23.34 14.91 0.36
CA ALA A 495 -23.33 15.45 -1.00
C ALA A 495 -24.76 15.62 -1.56
N ALA A 496 -25.62 14.62 -1.36
CA ALA A 496 -27.04 14.69 -1.73
C ALA A 496 -27.76 15.87 -1.05
N LEU A 497 -27.54 16.01 0.25
CA LEU A 497 -28.14 17.06 1.08
C LEU A 497 -27.72 18.46 0.59
N ALA A 498 -26.43 18.63 0.31
CA ALA A 498 -25.88 19.89 -0.21
C ALA A 498 -26.45 20.22 -1.60
N VAL A 499 -26.49 19.25 -2.52
CA VAL A 499 -27.08 19.42 -3.85
C VAL A 499 -28.56 19.81 -3.74
N GLY A 500 -29.31 19.17 -2.86
CA GLY A 500 -30.70 19.51 -2.58
C GLY A 500 -30.87 20.95 -2.06
N ALA A 501 -30.04 21.36 -1.12
CA ALA A 501 -30.05 22.72 -0.56
C ALA A 501 -29.68 23.80 -1.60
N LEU A 502 -28.72 23.52 -2.48
CA LEU A 502 -28.37 24.40 -3.60
C LEU A 502 -29.49 24.47 -4.65
N ALA A 503 -30.23 23.38 -4.83
CA ALA A 503 -31.40 23.32 -5.71
C ALA A 503 -32.68 23.93 -5.11
N ARG A 504 -32.62 24.71 -4.00
CA ARG A 504 -33.80 25.30 -3.32
C ARG A 504 -34.74 26.12 -4.22
N GLU A 505 -34.20 26.69 -5.30
CA GLU A 505 -34.97 27.49 -6.26
C GLU A 505 -35.62 26.62 -7.34
N ARG A 506 -35.18 25.36 -7.46
CA ARG A 506 -35.74 24.36 -8.38
C ARG A 506 -36.99 23.68 -7.77
N PRO A 507 -37.83 23.03 -8.60
CA PRO A 507 -38.90 22.18 -8.12
C PRO A 507 -38.38 21.02 -7.25
N ALA A 508 -39.17 20.57 -6.27
CA ALA A 508 -38.79 19.49 -5.36
C ALA A 508 -38.40 18.19 -6.10
N GLY A 509 -39.17 17.81 -7.14
CA GLY A 509 -38.85 16.65 -7.97
C GLY A 509 -37.51 16.77 -8.72
N THR A 510 -37.11 17.99 -9.07
CA THR A 510 -35.78 18.26 -9.65
C THR A 510 -34.68 18.08 -8.62
N ALA A 511 -34.83 18.61 -7.41
CA ALA A 511 -33.85 18.41 -6.34
C ALA A 511 -33.64 16.92 -6.02
N ALA A 512 -34.73 16.14 -5.97
CA ALA A 512 -34.69 14.70 -5.78
C ALA A 512 -33.91 13.97 -6.90
N ALA A 513 -34.15 14.34 -8.16
CA ALA A 513 -33.44 13.78 -9.32
C ALA A 513 -31.95 14.14 -9.31
N LEU A 514 -31.59 15.38 -8.98
CA LEU A 514 -30.19 15.82 -8.90
C LEU A 514 -29.41 15.05 -7.83
N GLY A 515 -30.04 14.72 -6.69
CA GLY A 515 -29.43 13.83 -5.69
C GLY A 515 -29.11 12.44 -6.25
N MET A 516 -30.02 11.86 -7.05
CA MET A 516 -29.81 10.58 -7.72
C MET A 516 -28.70 10.64 -8.77
N ASP A 517 -28.69 11.70 -9.59
CA ASP A 517 -27.65 11.90 -10.60
C ASP A 517 -26.27 12.11 -9.95
N THR A 518 -26.23 12.70 -8.76
CA THR A 518 -25.00 12.81 -7.95
C THR A 518 -24.48 11.43 -7.53
N LEU A 519 -25.34 10.54 -7.01
CA LEU A 519 -24.93 9.17 -6.64
C LEU A 519 -24.40 8.41 -7.86
N PHE A 520 -25.09 8.54 -9.00
CA PHE A 520 -24.66 7.91 -10.24
C PHE A 520 -23.26 8.38 -10.65
N LEU A 521 -23.00 9.68 -10.65
CA LEU A 521 -21.70 10.25 -11.03
C LEU A 521 -20.57 9.84 -10.06
N ILE A 522 -20.85 9.76 -8.76
CA ILE A 522 -19.89 9.21 -7.78
C ILE A 522 -19.54 7.76 -8.12
N GLY A 523 -20.56 6.93 -8.35
CA GLY A 523 -20.37 5.52 -8.70
C GLY A 523 -19.64 5.33 -10.01
N TYR A 524 -19.97 6.14 -11.01
CA TYR A 524 -19.30 6.12 -12.30
C TYR A 524 -17.82 6.49 -12.19
N ALA A 525 -17.50 7.55 -11.42
CA ALA A 525 -16.12 7.95 -11.18
C ALA A 525 -15.32 6.87 -10.44
N LEU A 526 -15.93 6.15 -9.48
CA LEU A 526 -15.29 5.02 -8.81
C LEU A 526 -15.07 3.84 -9.77
N VAL A 527 -16.06 3.50 -10.60
CA VAL A 527 -15.94 2.46 -11.62
C VAL A 527 -14.79 2.77 -12.59
N LEU A 528 -14.63 4.01 -13.04
CA LEU A 528 -13.49 4.40 -13.89
C LEU A 528 -12.13 4.18 -13.20
N GLN A 529 -12.03 4.48 -11.92
CA GLN A 529 -10.82 4.24 -11.13
C GLN A 529 -10.52 2.74 -11.00
N ILE A 530 -11.54 1.93 -10.69
CA ILE A 530 -11.47 0.46 -10.63
C ILE A 530 -11.05 -0.13 -11.98
N LEU A 531 -11.65 0.33 -13.08
CA LEU A 531 -11.33 -0.11 -14.44
C LEU A 531 -9.92 0.28 -14.86
N THR A 532 -9.40 1.41 -14.36
CA THR A 532 -8.00 1.79 -14.59
C THR A 532 -7.04 0.78 -13.97
N PHE A 533 -7.29 0.35 -12.73
CA PHE A 533 -6.50 -0.70 -12.09
C PHE A 533 -6.66 -2.06 -12.80
N TYR A 534 -7.90 -2.46 -13.11
CA TYR A 534 -8.17 -3.68 -13.87
C TYR A 534 -7.42 -3.69 -15.22
N TRP A 535 -7.43 -2.59 -15.95
CA TRP A 535 -6.71 -2.48 -17.21
C TRP A 535 -5.20 -2.68 -17.00
N GLN A 536 -4.61 -1.99 -16.02
CA GLN A 536 -3.17 -2.05 -15.74
C GLN A 536 -2.70 -3.43 -15.24
N TRP A 537 -3.45 -4.06 -14.34
CA TRP A 537 -3.00 -5.22 -13.56
C TRP A 537 -3.91 -6.46 -13.64
N GLY A 538 -5.19 -6.30 -13.96
CA GLY A 538 -6.19 -7.36 -13.84
C GLY A 538 -6.64 -7.59 -12.39
N VAL A 539 -7.48 -8.62 -12.17
CA VAL A 539 -8.13 -8.86 -10.85
C VAL A 539 -7.84 -10.23 -10.23
N ALA A 540 -7.28 -11.18 -10.98
CA ALA A 540 -7.18 -12.58 -10.55
C ALA A 540 -5.99 -13.39 -11.11
N SER A 541 -5.09 -12.79 -11.89
CA SER A 541 -3.95 -13.51 -12.50
C SER A 541 -2.65 -12.78 -12.25
N PHE A 542 -1.91 -13.19 -11.22
CA PHE A 542 -0.71 -12.47 -10.78
C PHE A 542 0.51 -13.39 -10.83
N TRP A 543 1.00 -13.64 -12.04
CA TRP A 543 2.39 -14.08 -12.23
C TRP A 543 3.39 -13.02 -11.73
N THR A 544 2.88 -11.83 -11.38
CA THR A 544 3.62 -10.71 -10.81
C THR A 544 2.75 -9.97 -9.80
N ILE A 545 3.34 -9.47 -8.72
CA ILE A 545 2.66 -8.68 -7.69
C ILE A 545 2.39 -7.27 -8.24
N PRO A 546 1.14 -6.76 -8.19
CA PRO A 546 0.84 -5.41 -8.67
C PRO A 546 1.51 -4.34 -7.81
N ASP A 547 1.57 -3.12 -8.31
CA ASP A 547 1.89 -1.96 -7.47
C ASP A 547 0.94 -1.92 -6.26
N LEU A 548 1.48 -2.13 -5.06
CA LEU A 548 0.66 -2.32 -3.85
C LEU A 548 -0.04 -1.03 -3.41
N ARG A 549 0.51 0.15 -3.76
CA ARG A 549 -0.14 1.43 -3.48
C ARG A 549 -1.41 1.57 -4.33
N LEU A 550 -1.32 1.32 -5.62
CA LEU A 550 -2.46 1.31 -6.53
C LEU A 550 -3.42 0.16 -6.22
N GLY A 551 -2.90 -1.00 -5.84
CA GLY A 551 -3.70 -2.15 -5.39
C GLY A 551 -4.52 -1.81 -4.15
N PHE A 552 -3.90 -1.18 -3.15
CA PHE A 552 -4.62 -0.72 -1.95
C PHE A 552 -5.66 0.34 -2.29
N LYS A 553 -5.33 1.30 -3.16
CA LYS A 553 -6.30 2.29 -3.65
C LYS A 553 -7.49 1.61 -4.33
N TYR A 554 -7.25 0.62 -5.18
CA TYR A 554 -8.30 -0.18 -5.83
C TYR A 554 -9.23 -0.85 -4.80
N TYR A 555 -8.70 -1.39 -3.70
CA TYR A 555 -9.54 -1.89 -2.60
C TYR A 555 -10.38 -0.79 -1.96
N VAL A 556 -9.79 0.38 -1.69
CA VAL A 556 -10.54 1.51 -1.12
C VAL A 556 -11.63 2.00 -2.07
N ASP A 557 -11.40 1.99 -3.38
CA ASP A 557 -12.41 2.32 -4.39
C ASP A 557 -13.54 1.28 -4.42
N LEU A 558 -13.22 -0.02 -4.34
CA LEU A 558 -14.21 -1.09 -4.23
C LEU A 558 -15.04 -0.97 -2.95
N ILE A 559 -14.42 -0.65 -1.82
CA ILE A 559 -15.12 -0.46 -0.54
C ILE A 559 -16.11 0.73 -0.64
N GLN A 560 -15.68 1.84 -1.25
CA GLN A 560 -16.57 2.99 -1.50
C GLN A 560 -17.73 2.62 -2.44
N LEU A 561 -17.46 1.85 -3.49
CA LEU A 561 -18.50 1.39 -4.41
C LEU A 561 -19.50 0.46 -3.70
N GLY A 562 -19.01 -0.42 -2.82
CA GLY A 562 -19.84 -1.28 -1.97
C GLY A 562 -20.73 -0.51 -1.00
N ALA A 563 -20.32 0.68 -0.55
CA ALA A 563 -21.09 1.54 0.34
C ALA A 563 -22.39 2.11 -0.27
N MET A 564 -22.59 1.93 -1.58
CA MET A 564 -23.86 2.20 -2.25
C MET A 564 -24.97 1.23 -1.81
N TYR A 565 -24.61 0.17 -1.09
CA TYR A 565 -25.49 -0.73 -0.37
C TYR A 565 -25.20 -0.65 1.13
N LEU A 566 -26.17 -0.15 1.91
CA LEU A 566 -26.03 -0.10 3.36
C LEU A 566 -26.12 -1.53 3.93
N PRO A 567 -25.14 -2.01 4.71
CA PRO A 567 -25.20 -3.34 5.30
C PRO A 567 -26.18 -3.35 6.48
N ILE A 568 -27.46 -3.62 6.23
CA ILE A 568 -28.49 -3.70 7.28
C ILE A 568 -28.62 -5.12 7.85
N GLN A 569 -28.29 -6.16 7.06
CA GLN A 569 -27.94 -7.57 7.37
C GLN A 569 -28.03 -8.39 6.05
N PRO A 570 -27.30 -9.52 5.87
CA PRO A 570 -27.47 -10.38 4.71
C PRO A 570 -28.91 -10.93 4.62
N PRO A 571 -29.51 -11.08 3.41
CA PRO A 571 -28.92 -10.89 2.08
C PRO A 571 -29.22 -9.54 1.42
N LEU A 572 -29.98 -8.65 2.06
CA LEU A 572 -30.50 -7.43 1.43
C LEU A 572 -29.99 -6.18 2.15
N GLY A 573 -28.86 -5.66 1.66
CA GLY A 573 -28.44 -4.30 2.00
C GLY A 573 -29.42 -3.28 1.42
N LEU A 574 -29.71 -2.18 2.13
CA LEU A 574 -30.59 -1.13 1.63
C LEU A 574 -29.84 -0.31 0.57
N PRO A 575 -30.31 -0.27 -0.69
CA PRO A 575 -29.66 0.55 -1.71
C PRO A 575 -29.72 2.02 -1.30
N LEU A 576 -28.57 2.70 -1.24
CA LEU A 576 -28.49 4.13 -0.89
C LEU A 576 -29.31 4.97 -1.88
N ALA A 577 -29.48 4.48 -3.11
CA ALA A 577 -30.36 5.03 -4.13
C ALA A 577 -31.83 5.25 -3.66
N LEU A 578 -32.31 4.49 -2.67
CA LEU A 578 -33.64 4.71 -2.08
C LEU A 578 -33.67 5.92 -1.13
N LEU A 579 -32.54 6.25 -0.52
CA LEU A 579 -32.41 7.36 0.43
C LEU A 579 -32.02 8.68 -0.26
N MET A 580 -31.25 8.65 -1.35
CA MET A 580 -30.76 9.86 -2.04
C MET A 580 -31.86 10.87 -2.37
N PRO A 581 -33.03 10.49 -2.95
CA PRO A 581 -34.10 11.44 -3.25
C PRO A 581 -34.64 12.12 -1.99
N LEU A 582 -34.81 11.34 -0.90
CA LEU A 582 -35.36 11.83 0.37
C LEU A 582 -34.40 12.82 1.04
N VAL A 583 -33.10 12.51 1.03
CA VAL A 583 -32.07 13.38 1.62
C VAL A 583 -31.90 14.67 0.81
N ALA A 584 -31.90 14.59 -0.52
CA ALA A 584 -31.89 15.80 -1.35
C ALA A 584 -33.15 16.66 -1.13
N LEU A 585 -34.33 16.04 -0.99
CA LEU A 585 -35.57 16.75 -0.63
C LEU A 585 -35.50 17.40 0.76
N ALA A 586 -34.88 16.74 1.73
CA ALA A 586 -34.66 17.31 3.06
C ALA A 586 -33.78 18.56 2.99
N GLY A 587 -32.67 18.52 2.26
CA GLY A 587 -31.79 19.67 2.05
C GLY A 587 -32.51 20.82 1.35
N TRP A 588 -33.28 20.51 0.30
CA TRP A 588 -34.13 21.46 -0.41
C TRP A 588 -35.15 22.15 0.51
N GLY A 589 -35.85 21.36 1.33
CA GLY A 589 -36.88 21.86 2.25
C GLY A 589 -36.28 22.74 3.36
N LEU A 590 -35.17 22.32 3.95
CA LEU A 590 -34.45 23.06 4.98
C LEU A 590 -33.94 24.41 4.44
N ALA A 591 -33.32 24.43 3.26
CA ALA A 591 -32.81 25.65 2.65
C ALA A 591 -33.93 26.66 2.34
N ARG A 592 -35.10 26.19 1.88
CA ARG A 592 -36.28 27.04 1.69
C ARG A 592 -36.85 27.57 2.99
N LEU A 593 -36.91 26.74 4.04
CA LEU A 593 -37.36 27.17 5.36
C LEU A 593 -36.46 28.30 5.89
N VAL A 594 -35.14 28.13 5.84
CA VAL A 594 -34.17 29.13 6.27
C VAL A 594 -34.29 30.43 5.46
N ALA A 595 -34.43 30.34 4.14
CA ALA A 595 -34.63 31.51 3.28
C ALA A 595 -35.92 32.27 3.63
N ASN A 596 -37.02 31.55 3.88
CA ASN A 596 -38.30 32.15 4.28
C ASN A 596 -38.22 32.83 5.65
N LEU A 597 -37.53 32.22 6.63
CA LEU A 597 -37.33 32.80 7.95
C LEU A 597 -36.46 34.07 7.88
N ARG A 598 -35.40 34.07 7.06
CA ARG A 598 -34.58 35.27 6.81
C ARG A 598 -35.38 36.39 6.17
N ALA A 599 -36.19 36.08 5.15
CA ALA A 599 -37.05 37.07 4.50
C ALA A 599 -38.06 37.68 5.48
N ARG A 600 -38.67 36.88 6.36
CA ARG A 600 -39.58 37.38 7.41
C ARG A 600 -38.89 38.29 8.41
N ARG A 601 -37.68 37.94 8.85
CA ARG A 601 -36.90 38.75 9.78
C ARG A 601 -36.50 40.10 9.17
N ILE A 602 -36.13 40.14 7.89
CA ILE A 602 -35.84 41.40 7.18
C ILE A 602 -37.09 42.28 7.08
N ILE A 603 -38.27 41.69 6.90
CA ILE A 603 -39.55 42.43 6.87
C ILE A 603 -39.91 42.97 8.26
N GLU A 604 -39.61 42.21 9.33
CA GLU A 604 -39.84 42.63 10.73
C GLU A 604 -38.83 43.69 11.22
N GLU A 605 -37.63 43.73 10.65
CA GLU A 605 -36.57 44.70 10.97
C GLU A 605 -36.63 46.00 10.13
N GLN A 606 -37.57 46.13 9.18
CA GLN A 606 -37.82 47.43 8.50
C GLN A 606 -38.60 48.39 9.42
N PRO A 607 -38.13 49.63 9.66
CA PRO A 607 -38.81 50.56 10.56
C PRO A 607 -40.17 50.97 10.01
N ALA A 608 -41.18 50.93 10.88
CA ALA A 608 -42.57 51.29 10.61
C ALA A 608 -42.71 52.79 10.26
N GLY A 609 -42.41 53.16 9.03
CA GLY A 609 -42.35 54.56 8.60
C GLY A 609 -42.88 54.83 7.20
N ALA A 610 -43.87 54.08 6.71
CA ALA A 610 -44.62 54.45 5.50
C ALA A 610 -45.91 53.62 5.33
N ARG A 611 -46.93 53.90 6.14
CA ARG A 611 -48.32 53.57 5.76
C ARG A 611 -49.17 54.82 5.94
N ALA A 612 -49.34 55.55 4.84
CA ALA A 612 -50.23 56.70 4.75
C ALA A 612 -51.69 56.27 5.02
N ARG A 613 -52.38 57.07 5.83
CA ARG A 613 -53.78 56.91 6.23
C ARG A 613 -54.74 57.32 5.09
N PRO A 614 -55.95 56.74 5.01
CA PRO A 614 -56.99 57.20 4.09
C PRO A 614 -57.90 58.25 4.73
N GLY A 615 -58.31 59.26 3.95
CA GLY A 615 -59.57 59.99 4.16
C GLY A 615 -59.49 61.53 4.14
N VAL A 616 -60.08 62.12 3.09
CA VAL A 616 -61.21 63.11 3.08
C VAL A 616 -61.04 64.09 1.88
N PRO A 617 -62.13 64.44 1.16
CA PRO A 617 -62.08 65.09 -0.16
C PRO A 617 -62.30 66.62 -0.11
N SER A 618 -61.89 67.32 -1.17
CA SER A 618 -62.31 68.70 -1.45
C SER A 618 -62.30 68.97 -2.96
N ALA A 619 -63.26 69.78 -3.38
CA ALA A 619 -63.74 70.00 -4.74
C ALA A 619 -62.96 71.07 -5.54
N ALA A 620 -63.32 71.10 -6.83
CA ALA A 620 -63.30 72.23 -7.78
C ALA A 620 -61.97 72.56 -8.50
N GLY A 621 -62.07 72.64 -9.84
CA GLY A 621 -61.02 73.19 -10.70
C GLY A 621 -61.05 72.60 -12.11
N GLN A 622 -61.86 73.21 -12.97
CA GLN A 622 -62.09 72.89 -14.38
C GLN A 622 -61.05 73.61 -15.27
N GLU A 623 -60.49 72.94 -16.29
CA GLU A 623 -60.03 73.47 -17.61
C GLU A 623 -59.19 72.36 -18.32
N ARG A 624 -59.68 71.70 -19.37
CA ARG A 624 -59.64 72.02 -20.83
C ARG A 624 -58.23 72.31 -21.39
N GLY A 625 -57.76 71.44 -22.29
CA GLY A 625 -56.88 71.84 -23.40
C GLY A 625 -55.88 70.78 -23.88
N PRO A 626 -55.79 70.43 -25.19
CA PRO A 626 -55.17 69.18 -25.67
C PRO A 626 -53.89 69.40 -26.52
N GLY A 627 -53.18 68.31 -26.87
CA GLY A 627 -52.17 68.28 -27.94
C GLY A 627 -51.23 67.10 -27.75
N ALA A 628 -51.40 65.97 -28.44
CA ALA A 628 -51.07 65.71 -29.85
C ALA A 628 -49.76 64.92 -29.95
N ASP A 629 -49.92 63.69 -30.47
CA ASP A 629 -49.03 62.86 -31.28
C ASP A 629 -47.68 63.46 -31.72
N VAL A 630 -46.66 62.59 -31.83
CA VAL A 630 -46.20 62.08 -33.14
C VAL A 630 -45.08 61.04 -32.96
N ARG A 631 -45.24 59.96 -33.73
CA ARG A 631 -44.31 58.87 -34.03
C ARG A 631 -43.01 59.36 -34.69
N SER A 632 -41.93 58.57 -34.61
CA SER A 632 -41.34 57.97 -35.82
C SER A 632 -40.15 57.07 -35.48
N GLU A 633 -40.22 55.86 -36.04
CA GLU A 633 -39.13 54.91 -36.23
C GLU A 633 -38.03 55.48 -37.14
N GLY A 634 -36.83 54.91 -37.05
CA GLY A 634 -35.74 55.12 -37.99
C GLY A 634 -34.71 54.01 -37.87
N ALA A 635 -34.74 53.10 -38.85
CA ALA A 635 -33.81 51.99 -39.04
C ALA A 635 -32.39 52.45 -39.45
N GLY A 636 -31.41 51.56 -39.28
CA GLY A 636 -30.05 51.74 -39.76
C GLY A 636 -29.29 50.42 -39.77
N GLU A 637 -29.37 49.74 -40.90
CA GLU A 637 -28.63 48.55 -41.33
C GLU A 637 -27.18 48.90 -41.72
N GLU A 638 -26.22 47.98 -41.54
CA GLU A 638 -25.27 47.50 -42.58
C GLU A 638 -23.92 46.95 -42.08
N ARG A 639 -23.61 45.75 -42.62
CA ARG A 639 -22.34 45.26 -43.21
C ARG A 639 -21.13 44.96 -42.31
N SER A 640 -20.71 43.69 -42.19
CA SER A 640 -20.02 42.78 -43.14
C SER A 640 -18.50 42.97 -43.12
N ASP A 641 -17.76 41.96 -42.64
CA ASP A 641 -16.84 41.10 -43.43
C ASP A 641 -15.40 41.42 -42.93
N GLU A 642 -14.38 40.56 -42.93
CA GLU A 642 -14.12 39.25 -43.52
C GLU A 642 -12.78 38.78 -42.90
N ARG A 643 -12.60 37.47 -42.67
CA ARG A 643 -11.59 36.58 -43.29
C ARG A 643 -11.39 35.29 -42.50
#